data_AF-A0A1J1HFD0-F1
#
_entry.id   AF-A0A1J1HFD0-F1
#
_cell.length_a   1.000
_cell.length_b   1.000
_cell.length_c   1.000
_cell.angle_alpha   90.00
_cell.angle_beta   90.00
_cell.angle_gamma   90.00
#
_symmetry.space_group_name_H-M   'P 1'
#
loop_
_entity.id
_entity.type
_entity.pdbx_description
1 polymer ?
#
loop_
_entity_poly.entity_id
_entity_poly.type
_entity_poly.pdbx_seq_one_letter_code
_entity_poly.pdbx_strand_id
1 'polypeptide(L)'
;MHFSVLLALGDEKGEMEVTPACYAHLLSPLLSLASGRVAVVLEGGYCLESLAEGAALTLKTLLGDPCPRMQPLEVPSVSIQETILNCIYVHRSHWRNLCLQNVYNIEELNNINPQPNLHKVPHESFIGGPSNPIKFETRNCYPIQSETFKKEVAEKLEKLKFFTNLTFPTNRVCFVYDELMMKHENIHESGHPEQPERIKKIFSTFDEYKLLNRMKSIASRIATEEEISLVHSASHIEHMKEIVAGDDLNEAGRRFNSVYFHPSTYECATTAVGSVLQVVDDVLNGESRSGVCVVRPPGHHAESDEPHGFCIFNNVSIATQYALNNYGLKRILIIDWDVHHGQGTQHIFENDPKVLYISIHRYDNGNFFPNSTDANFTEVGEGIGKGFNVNIPWNKKGMGDMEYILTFQSIIMPIAYEFDPELVIVSAGFDACIGDQLGGCKVTPEAYGHLTHWLSALANGKIILCLEGGYNVNSISHSMTLCTKSLLGDPLPMLYVSPRWDGINASALETLKNVIDIQSKFWKCLKFNKKLPDFDVTDTKMDKVDLVKEMETLTINSPSDDGDNDNDKSKQIKSAGIESSNLPGTSGNSADSAENKQTLTEFLKENLEVNCLKVFNEFIKIILFIFKALNNEEMFAIVPLKFCPHLALNQMKLLK
;
A
#
# COMPACT_ATOMS: atom_id res chain seq x y z
N MET A 1 -14.86 -11.09 -6.13
CA MET A 1 -14.77 -9.63 -5.95
C MET A 1 -15.41 -9.03 -7.20
N HIS A 2 -16.39 -8.13 -7.09
CA HIS A 2 -16.99 -7.50 -8.28
C HIS A 2 -16.05 -6.41 -8.80
N PHE A 3 -15.84 -6.35 -10.11
CA PHE A 3 -14.96 -5.38 -10.75
C PHE A 3 -15.71 -4.81 -11.96
N SER A 4 -15.99 -3.51 -11.94
CA SER A 4 -16.81 -2.85 -12.96
C SER A 4 -15.93 -1.95 -13.84
N VAL A 5 -16.09 -2.05 -15.16
CA VAL A 5 -15.36 -1.26 -16.17
C VAL A 5 -16.06 0.07 -16.48
N LEU A 6 -17.03 0.47 -15.65
CA LEU A 6 -17.83 1.71 -15.78
C LEU A 6 -17.03 3.02 -15.75
N LEU A 7 -15.74 2.97 -15.40
CA LEU A 7 -14.91 4.16 -15.13
C LEU A 7 -13.86 4.41 -16.21
N ALA A 8 -13.98 3.76 -17.37
CA ALA A 8 -12.96 3.82 -18.40
C ALA A 8 -13.02 5.14 -19.20
N LEU A 9 -11.85 5.63 -19.64
CA LEU A 9 -11.70 6.83 -20.46
C LEU A 9 -12.72 6.85 -21.62
N GLY A 10 -13.48 7.94 -21.74
CA GLY A 10 -14.44 8.13 -22.81
C GLY A 10 -15.85 7.63 -22.51
N ASP A 11 -16.08 6.94 -21.40
CA ASP A 11 -17.41 6.51 -20.98
C ASP A 11 -18.31 7.72 -20.66
N GLU A 12 -19.43 7.82 -21.38
CA GLU A 12 -20.40 8.93 -21.26
C GLU A 12 -21.20 8.96 -19.95
N LYS A 13 -21.17 7.86 -19.17
CA LYS A 13 -21.88 7.78 -17.88
C LYS A 13 -20.93 7.88 -16.71
N GLY A 14 -19.71 7.35 -16.86
CA GLY A 14 -18.67 7.41 -15.84
C GLY A 14 -17.93 8.75 -15.81
N GLU A 15 -17.69 9.36 -16.98
CA GLU A 15 -16.93 10.62 -17.16
C GLU A 15 -15.57 10.64 -16.44
N MET A 16 -14.99 9.46 -16.22
CA MET A 16 -13.66 9.29 -15.62
C MET A 16 -12.57 9.20 -16.69
N GLU A 17 -11.34 9.52 -16.30
CA GLU A 17 -10.16 9.46 -17.20
C GLU A 17 -9.27 8.21 -16.97
N VAL A 18 -9.80 7.16 -16.34
CA VAL A 18 -9.02 5.94 -16.07
C VAL A 18 -8.69 5.23 -17.38
N THR A 19 -7.40 5.03 -17.65
CA THR A 19 -6.94 4.35 -18.86
C THR A 19 -7.20 2.84 -18.77
N PRO A 20 -7.42 2.15 -19.90
CA PRO A 20 -7.57 0.69 -19.93
C PRO A 20 -6.45 -0.08 -19.19
N ALA A 21 -5.21 0.38 -19.28
CA ALA A 21 -4.05 -0.21 -18.60
C ALA A 21 -4.18 -0.23 -17.07
N CYS A 22 -4.83 0.76 -16.48
CA CYS A 22 -5.00 0.85 -15.02
C CYS A 22 -5.76 -0.38 -14.46
N TYR A 23 -6.70 -0.95 -15.20
CA TYR A 23 -7.46 -2.11 -14.75
C TYR A 23 -6.59 -3.35 -14.53
N ALA A 24 -5.52 -3.54 -15.32
CA ALA A 24 -4.54 -4.60 -15.08
C ALA A 24 -3.81 -4.41 -13.74
N HIS A 25 -3.44 -3.15 -13.42
CA HIS A 25 -2.79 -2.80 -12.15
C HIS A 25 -3.71 -2.87 -10.94
N LEU A 26 -5.01 -2.60 -11.10
CA LEU A 26 -6.00 -2.78 -10.04
C LEU A 26 -6.30 -4.27 -9.79
N LEU A 27 -6.32 -5.09 -10.85
CA LEU A 27 -6.60 -6.53 -10.73
C LEU A 27 -5.40 -7.32 -10.21
N SER A 28 -4.18 -7.00 -10.64
CA SER A 28 -2.99 -7.79 -10.30
C SER A 28 -2.83 -8.01 -8.79
N PRO A 29 -2.88 -7.00 -7.90
CA PRO A 29 -2.81 -7.20 -6.46
C PRO A 29 -3.91 -8.11 -5.89
N LEU A 30 -5.08 -8.19 -6.55
CA LEU A 30 -6.17 -9.06 -6.11
C LEU A 30 -5.88 -10.54 -6.39
N LEU A 31 -4.99 -10.85 -7.36
CA LEU A 31 -4.60 -12.22 -7.67
C LEU A 31 -3.73 -12.85 -6.57
N SER A 32 -3.06 -12.06 -5.73
CA SER A 32 -2.36 -12.61 -4.56
C SER A 32 -3.34 -12.96 -3.43
N LEU A 33 -4.52 -12.33 -3.41
CA LEU A 33 -5.56 -12.61 -2.42
C LEU A 33 -6.36 -13.86 -2.77
N ALA A 34 -6.97 -14.47 -1.75
CA ALA A 34 -7.80 -15.66 -1.86
C ALA A 34 -7.11 -16.83 -2.61
N SER A 35 -5.78 -16.87 -2.66
CA SER A 35 -5.00 -17.82 -3.47
C SER A 35 -5.39 -17.83 -4.94
N GLY A 36 -5.47 -16.65 -5.57
CA GLY A 36 -5.74 -16.50 -6.99
C GLY A 36 -7.18 -16.81 -7.41
N ARG A 37 -8.08 -17.10 -6.47
CA ARG A 37 -9.50 -17.37 -6.76
C ARG A 37 -10.24 -16.06 -7.00
N VAL A 38 -10.00 -15.48 -8.18
CA VAL A 38 -10.63 -14.23 -8.64
C VAL A 38 -11.52 -14.54 -9.83
N ALA A 39 -12.74 -14.01 -9.79
CA ALA A 39 -13.66 -13.99 -10.92
C ALA A 39 -13.97 -12.52 -11.25
N VAL A 40 -13.85 -12.17 -12.51
CA VAL A 40 -14.22 -10.85 -13.04
C VAL A 40 -15.49 -11.02 -13.86
N VAL A 41 -16.49 -10.20 -13.60
CA VAL A 41 -17.78 -10.19 -14.29
C VAL A 41 -17.91 -8.84 -14.99
N LEU A 42 -18.21 -8.85 -16.28
CA LEU A 42 -18.45 -7.61 -17.03
C LEU A 42 -19.75 -6.98 -16.53
N GLU A 43 -19.67 -5.73 -16.09
CA GLU A 43 -20.82 -4.94 -15.64
C GLU A 43 -21.17 -3.90 -16.69
N GLY A 44 -20.86 -2.62 -16.45
CA GLY A 44 -21.03 -1.55 -17.44
C GLY A 44 -19.74 -1.17 -18.18
N GLY A 45 -19.85 -0.10 -18.96
CA GLY A 45 -18.87 0.34 -19.94
C GLY A 45 -19.58 0.59 -21.27
N TYR A 46 -19.61 1.83 -21.71
CA TYR A 46 -20.44 2.31 -22.81
C TYR A 46 -19.61 2.99 -23.91
N CYS A 47 -18.36 3.36 -23.61
CA CYS A 47 -17.35 3.60 -24.64
C CYS A 47 -16.80 2.26 -25.13
N LEU A 48 -17.28 1.77 -26.28
CA LEU A 48 -17.00 0.42 -26.78
C LEU A 48 -15.50 0.12 -26.95
N GLU A 49 -14.73 1.08 -27.43
CA GLU A 49 -13.28 0.89 -27.61
C GLU A 49 -12.55 0.75 -26.29
N SER A 50 -12.81 1.68 -25.35
CA SER A 50 -12.22 1.68 -24.02
C SER A 50 -12.62 0.44 -23.21
N LEU A 51 -13.89 0.02 -23.33
CA LEU A 51 -14.40 -1.22 -22.75
C LEU A 51 -13.68 -2.45 -23.28
N ALA A 52 -13.57 -2.57 -24.62
CA ALA A 52 -12.92 -3.71 -25.25
C ALA A 52 -11.44 -3.80 -24.85
N GLU A 53 -10.73 -2.68 -24.82
CA GLU A 53 -9.33 -2.61 -24.40
C GLU A 53 -9.17 -2.94 -22.91
N GLY A 54 -10.01 -2.37 -22.04
CA GLY A 54 -10.00 -2.64 -20.60
C GLY A 54 -10.29 -4.12 -20.30
N ALA A 55 -11.27 -4.70 -20.98
CA ALA A 55 -11.60 -6.12 -20.86
C ALA A 55 -10.47 -7.02 -21.35
N ALA A 56 -9.81 -6.68 -22.47
CA ALA A 56 -8.68 -7.42 -22.99
C ALA A 56 -7.50 -7.40 -22.00
N LEU A 57 -7.12 -6.24 -21.48
CA LEU A 57 -6.02 -6.10 -20.51
C LEU A 57 -6.32 -6.81 -19.19
N THR A 58 -7.57 -6.74 -18.73
CA THR A 58 -8.05 -7.50 -17.57
C THR A 58 -7.90 -9.00 -17.78
N LEU A 59 -8.32 -9.52 -18.95
CA LEU A 59 -8.16 -10.94 -19.29
C LEU A 59 -6.69 -11.35 -19.36
N LYS A 60 -5.82 -10.52 -19.95
CA LYS A 60 -4.37 -10.79 -19.99
C LYS A 60 -3.79 -10.93 -18.58
N THR A 61 -4.16 -10.05 -17.64
CA THR A 61 -3.77 -10.19 -16.24
C THR A 61 -4.27 -11.48 -15.61
N LEU A 62 -5.52 -11.92 -15.88
CA LEU A 62 -6.04 -13.22 -15.42
C LEU A 62 -5.25 -14.42 -15.99
N LEU A 63 -4.73 -14.30 -17.21
CA LEU A 63 -3.87 -15.31 -17.86
C LEU A 63 -2.41 -15.25 -17.36
N GLY A 64 -2.11 -14.31 -16.45
CA GLY A 64 -0.79 -14.14 -15.85
C GLY A 64 0.21 -13.41 -16.76
N ASP A 65 -0.26 -12.60 -17.69
CA ASP A 65 0.57 -11.66 -18.45
C ASP A 65 0.98 -10.47 -17.55
N PRO A 66 2.12 -9.82 -17.84
CA PRO A 66 2.58 -8.71 -16.99
C PRO A 66 1.66 -7.50 -17.17
N CYS A 67 1.60 -6.66 -16.15
CA CYS A 67 0.89 -5.40 -16.26
C CYS A 67 1.61 -4.48 -17.27
N PRO A 68 0.90 -3.92 -18.27
CA PRO A 68 1.50 -2.99 -19.21
C PRO A 68 1.93 -1.71 -18.50
N ARG A 69 2.97 -1.02 -18.98
CA ARG A 69 3.35 0.29 -18.42
C ARG A 69 2.19 1.29 -18.54
N MET A 70 1.94 2.03 -17.46
CA MET A 70 1.00 3.15 -17.46
C MET A 70 1.69 4.42 -17.96
N GLN A 71 0.88 5.39 -18.39
CA GLN A 71 1.38 6.75 -18.57
C GLN A 71 1.83 7.34 -17.22
N PRO A 72 2.75 8.32 -17.22
CA PRO A 72 3.18 8.99 -16.00
C PRO A 72 1.99 9.43 -15.15
N LEU A 73 1.99 9.05 -13.87
CA LEU A 73 0.88 9.31 -12.96
C LEU A 73 0.80 10.80 -12.61
N GLU A 74 -0.42 11.33 -12.60
CA GLU A 74 -0.68 12.66 -12.08
C GLU A 74 -0.82 12.66 -10.56
N VAL A 75 -0.72 13.86 -9.97
CA VAL A 75 -0.94 14.04 -8.53
C VAL A 75 -2.38 13.66 -8.20
N PRO A 76 -2.63 12.87 -7.14
CA PRO A 76 -3.99 12.63 -6.67
C PRO A 76 -4.72 13.96 -6.45
N SER A 77 -5.90 14.12 -7.07
CA SER A 77 -6.71 15.34 -6.90
C SER A 77 -7.11 15.55 -5.44
N VAL A 78 -7.46 16.79 -5.06
CA VAL A 78 -7.93 17.07 -3.70
C VAL A 78 -9.19 16.25 -3.39
N SER A 79 -10.10 16.12 -4.36
CA SER A 79 -11.34 15.34 -4.21
C SER A 79 -11.09 13.86 -3.92
N ILE A 80 -10.15 13.21 -4.60
CA ILE A 80 -9.84 11.79 -4.31
C ILE A 80 -9.14 11.63 -2.95
N GLN A 81 -8.31 12.60 -2.56
CA GLN A 81 -7.70 12.62 -1.22
C GLN A 81 -8.76 12.69 -0.13
N GLU A 82 -9.71 13.63 -0.24
CA GLU A 82 -10.82 13.76 0.70
C GLU A 82 -11.67 12.49 0.75
N THR A 83 -12.00 11.92 -0.42
CA THR A 83 -12.78 10.67 -0.53
C THR A 83 -12.10 9.52 0.20
N ILE A 84 -10.81 9.28 -0.07
CA ILE A 84 -10.05 8.20 0.55
C ILE A 84 -9.94 8.42 2.07
N LEU A 85 -9.66 9.64 2.53
CA LEU A 85 -9.54 9.96 3.95
C LEU A 85 -10.89 9.81 4.69
N ASN A 86 -12.00 10.16 4.05
CA ASN A 86 -13.34 9.92 4.58
C ASN A 86 -13.63 8.42 4.71
N CYS A 87 -13.29 7.61 3.69
CA CYS A 87 -13.42 6.16 3.77
C CYS A 87 -12.58 5.57 4.91
N ILE A 88 -11.32 6.02 5.07
CA ILE A 88 -10.46 5.60 6.16
C ILE A 88 -11.08 5.97 7.51
N TYR A 89 -11.54 7.21 7.67
CA TYR A 89 -12.20 7.67 8.90
C TYR A 89 -13.40 6.80 9.29
N VAL A 90 -14.30 6.51 8.36
CA VAL A 90 -15.50 5.70 8.63
C VAL A 90 -15.15 4.25 8.98
N HIS A 91 -14.10 3.69 8.39
CA HIS A 91 -13.78 2.28 8.51
C HIS A 91 -12.68 1.94 9.54
N ARG A 92 -11.90 2.91 10.02
CA ARG A 92 -10.76 2.66 10.91
C ARG A 92 -11.13 1.99 12.23
N SER A 93 -12.32 2.23 12.77
CA SER A 93 -12.80 1.59 14.00
C SER A 93 -13.05 0.09 13.83
N HIS A 94 -13.26 -0.34 12.58
CA HIS A 94 -13.53 -1.74 12.21
C HIS A 94 -12.30 -2.46 11.67
N TRP A 95 -11.36 -1.73 11.05
CA TRP A 95 -10.22 -2.29 10.34
C TRP A 95 -8.91 -1.73 10.86
N ARG A 96 -8.15 -2.54 11.62
CA ARG A 96 -6.93 -2.09 12.28
C ARG A 96 -5.80 -1.71 11.32
N ASN A 97 -5.80 -2.23 10.09
CA ASN A 97 -4.84 -1.83 9.05
C ASN A 97 -5.09 -0.40 8.54
N LEU A 98 -6.24 0.22 8.86
CA LEU A 98 -6.56 1.61 8.54
C LEU A 98 -6.25 2.58 9.68
N CYS A 99 -5.51 2.15 10.71
CA CYS A 99 -5.14 2.96 11.87
C CYS A 99 -3.78 3.67 11.71
N LEU A 100 -3.32 3.90 10.48
CA LEU A 100 -2.03 4.55 10.20
C LEU A 100 -2.04 6.04 10.55
N GLN A 101 -3.11 6.75 10.20
CA GLN A 101 -3.25 8.19 10.41
C GLN A 101 -3.38 8.54 11.89
N ASN A 102 -2.69 9.62 12.28
CA ASN A 102 -2.88 10.26 13.57
C ASN A 102 -4.32 10.75 13.74
N VAL A 103 -4.73 10.94 14.99
CA VAL A 103 -6.03 11.51 15.33
C VAL A 103 -5.91 12.88 15.96
N TYR A 104 -7.00 13.63 15.96
CA TYR A 104 -7.17 14.88 16.69
C TYR A 104 -8.54 14.92 17.39
N ASN A 105 -8.59 15.63 18.52
CA ASN A 105 -9.81 15.80 19.31
C ASN A 105 -10.50 17.17 19.06
N ILE A 106 -11.63 17.41 19.74
CA ILE A 106 -12.41 18.66 19.60
C ILE A 106 -11.61 19.90 20.04
N GLU A 107 -10.72 19.78 21.03
CA GLU A 107 -9.89 20.89 21.51
C GLU A 107 -8.87 21.32 20.46
N GLU A 108 -8.22 20.36 19.80
CA GLU A 108 -7.32 20.61 18.67
C GLU A 108 -8.05 21.25 17.48
N LEU A 109 -9.31 20.85 17.23
CA LEU A 109 -10.14 21.44 16.18
C LEU A 109 -10.49 22.91 16.44
N ASN A 110 -10.82 23.24 17.70
CA ASN A 110 -11.23 24.58 18.14
C ASN A 110 -10.05 25.51 18.51
N ASN A 111 -8.82 25.07 18.28
CA ASN A 111 -7.63 25.85 18.58
C ASN A 111 -7.63 27.16 17.75
N ILE A 112 -7.35 28.28 18.42
CA ILE A 112 -7.29 29.63 17.83
C ILE A 112 -6.23 29.70 16.70
N ASN A 113 -5.20 28.85 16.77
CA ASN A 113 -4.24 28.62 15.69
C ASN A 113 -4.53 27.26 15.02
N PRO A 114 -5.33 27.23 13.93
CA PRO A 114 -5.71 25.98 13.29
C PRO A 114 -4.50 25.27 12.70
N GLN A 115 -4.39 23.96 12.98
CA GLN A 115 -3.33 23.12 12.44
C GLN A 115 -3.62 22.80 10.96
N PRO A 116 -2.68 23.03 10.02
CA PRO A 116 -2.92 22.87 8.58
C PRO A 116 -3.04 21.40 8.13
N ASN A 117 -2.75 20.44 9.00
CA ASN A 117 -2.74 19.01 8.70
C ASN A 117 -4.02 18.26 9.16
N LEU A 118 -5.03 18.96 9.68
CA LEU A 118 -6.31 18.34 10.03
C LEU A 118 -7.15 18.07 8.79
N HIS A 119 -7.59 16.83 8.60
CA HIS A 119 -8.62 16.49 7.62
C HIS A 119 -9.99 16.64 8.27
N LYS A 120 -10.79 17.58 7.75
CA LYS A 120 -12.14 17.81 8.23
C LYS A 120 -13.09 16.88 7.49
N VAL A 121 -13.76 16.01 8.23
CA VAL A 121 -14.82 15.17 7.67
C VAL A 121 -16.08 16.03 7.58
N PRO A 122 -16.66 16.23 6.38
CA PRO A 122 -17.87 17.02 6.24
C PRO A 122 -19.05 16.29 6.91
N HIS A 123 -19.83 17.02 7.70
CA HIS A 123 -21.15 16.59 8.16
C HIS A 123 -22.20 17.27 7.29
N GLU A 124 -22.73 16.53 6.31
CA GLU A 124 -23.84 17.01 5.49
C GLU A 124 -25.17 16.48 6.06
N SER A 125 -25.99 17.39 6.59
CA SER A 125 -27.36 17.07 6.98
C SER A 125 -28.31 17.41 5.83
N PHE A 126 -29.11 16.43 5.40
CA PHE A 126 -30.14 16.66 4.39
C PHE A 126 -31.28 17.47 4.99
N ILE A 127 -31.27 18.79 4.78
CA ILE A 127 -32.37 19.68 5.18
C ILE A 127 -33.33 19.78 4.01
N GLY A 128 -34.33 18.90 3.98
CA GLY A 128 -35.55 19.01 3.17
C GLY A 128 -35.36 19.57 1.76
N GLY A 129 -34.86 18.76 0.83
CA GLY A 129 -34.89 19.06 -0.60
C GLY A 129 -36.30 18.90 -1.23
N PRO A 130 -36.48 19.27 -2.51
CA PRO A 130 -37.69 18.90 -3.25
C PRO A 130 -37.95 17.40 -3.09
N SER A 131 -39.24 17.01 -3.02
CA SER A 131 -39.62 15.62 -2.84
C SER A 131 -38.81 14.72 -3.76
N ASN A 132 -38.12 13.71 -3.20
CA ASN A 132 -37.37 12.73 -3.99
C ASN A 132 -38.22 12.36 -5.20
N PRO A 133 -37.71 12.51 -6.43
CA PRO A 133 -38.51 12.19 -7.61
C PRO A 133 -38.99 10.75 -7.47
N ILE A 134 -40.32 10.55 -7.51
CA ILE A 134 -40.94 9.22 -7.35
C ILE A 134 -40.45 8.27 -8.46
N LYS A 135 -39.98 8.85 -9.58
CA LYS A 135 -39.33 8.17 -10.70
C LYS A 135 -38.03 8.89 -11.04
N PHE A 136 -36.92 8.17 -11.07
CA PHE A 136 -35.68 8.64 -11.67
C PHE A 136 -35.74 8.41 -13.18
N GLU A 137 -35.37 9.41 -13.97
CA GLU A 137 -35.20 9.21 -15.41
C GLU A 137 -34.06 8.21 -15.63
N THR A 138 -34.36 7.12 -16.33
CA THR A 138 -33.40 6.05 -16.64
C THR A 138 -32.96 6.07 -18.10
N ARG A 139 -33.54 6.96 -18.90
CA ARG A 139 -33.29 7.09 -20.34
C ARG A 139 -33.12 8.56 -20.69
N ASN A 140 -32.17 8.87 -21.58
CA ASN A 140 -31.90 10.23 -22.08
C ASN A 140 -31.56 11.28 -21.00
N CYS A 141 -31.19 10.83 -19.79
CA CYS A 141 -30.79 11.68 -18.67
C CYS A 141 -29.26 11.86 -18.57
N TYR A 142 -28.52 11.23 -19.48
CA TYR A 142 -27.05 11.29 -19.52
C TYR A 142 -26.57 12.43 -20.41
N PRO A 143 -25.42 13.04 -20.10
CA PRO A 143 -24.82 14.07 -20.94
C PRO A 143 -24.57 13.53 -22.36
N ILE A 144 -25.00 14.29 -23.38
CA ILE A 144 -24.64 13.97 -24.76
C ILE A 144 -23.24 14.51 -25.00
N GLN A 145 -22.28 13.62 -25.22
CA GLN A 145 -20.91 14.00 -25.57
C GLN A 145 -20.87 14.68 -26.94
N SER A 146 -20.13 15.79 -27.04
CA SER A 146 -19.90 16.48 -28.31
C SER A 146 -19.06 15.63 -29.28
N GLU A 147 -19.26 15.82 -30.59
CA GLU A 147 -18.46 15.12 -31.61
C GLU A 147 -16.97 15.45 -31.52
N THR A 148 -16.62 16.68 -31.11
CA THR A 148 -15.23 17.07 -30.85
C THR A 148 -14.61 16.24 -29.72
N PHE A 149 -15.32 16.10 -28.60
CA PHE A 149 -14.86 15.31 -27.46
C PHE A 149 -14.68 13.82 -27.82
N LYS A 150 -15.64 13.23 -28.53
CA LYS A 150 -15.53 11.84 -29.00
C LYS A 150 -14.29 11.62 -29.86
N LYS A 151 -13.97 12.58 -30.73
CA LYS A 151 -12.77 12.55 -31.57
C LYS A 151 -11.49 12.63 -30.74
N GLU A 152 -11.44 13.52 -29.75
CA GLU A 152 -10.29 13.65 -28.83
C GLU A 152 -10.06 12.36 -28.02
N VAL A 153 -11.14 11.76 -27.52
CA VAL A 153 -11.10 10.46 -26.83
C VAL A 153 -10.57 9.36 -27.75
N ALA A 154 -11.08 9.26 -28.97
CA ALA A 154 -10.62 8.26 -29.94
C ALA A 154 -9.12 8.42 -30.25
N GLU A 155 -8.65 9.66 -30.48
CA GLU A 155 -7.22 9.95 -30.69
C GLU A 155 -6.36 9.60 -29.46
N LYS A 156 -6.88 9.81 -28.23
CA LYS A 156 -6.20 9.44 -26.99
C LYS A 156 -6.13 7.93 -26.82
N LEU A 157 -7.21 7.19 -27.12
CA LEU A 157 -7.25 5.73 -27.09
C LEU A 157 -6.30 5.11 -28.13
N GLU A 158 -6.26 5.62 -29.35
CA GLU A 158 -5.31 5.14 -30.36
C GLU A 158 -3.84 5.35 -29.94
N LYS A 159 -3.52 6.48 -29.31
CA LYS A 159 -2.20 6.70 -28.72
C LYS A 159 -1.92 5.70 -27.60
N LEU A 160 -2.88 5.46 -26.70
CA LEU A 160 -2.74 4.48 -25.61
C LEU A 160 -2.48 3.07 -26.15
N LYS A 161 -3.26 2.62 -27.14
CA LYS A 161 -3.07 1.32 -27.81
C LYS A 161 -1.67 1.22 -28.43
N PHE A 162 -1.21 2.29 -29.08
CA PHE A 162 0.12 2.34 -29.70
C PHE A 162 1.27 2.23 -28.69
N PHE A 163 1.16 2.88 -27.53
CA PHE A 163 2.21 2.85 -26.48
C PHE A 163 2.11 1.63 -25.56
N THR A 164 0.97 0.92 -25.55
CA THR A 164 0.77 -0.26 -24.72
C THR A 164 1.59 -1.42 -25.27
N ASN A 165 2.72 -1.71 -24.64
CA ASN A 165 3.53 -2.87 -25.00
C ASN A 165 2.85 -4.16 -24.50
N LEU A 166 2.28 -4.92 -25.43
CA LEU A 166 1.65 -6.20 -25.18
C LEU A 166 2.54 -7.41 -25.43
N THR A 167 3.78 -7.17 -25.89
CA THR A 167 4.77 -8.21 -26.13
C THR A 167 5.49 -8.54 -24.83
N PHE A 168 5.68 -9.83 -24.58
CA PHE A 168 6.47 -10.31 -23.46
C PHE A 168 7.22 -11.59 -23.86
N PRO A 169 8.33 -11.89 -23.19
CA PRO A 169 9.14 -13.07 -23.51
C PRO A 169 8.39 -14.39 -23.29
N THR A 170 8.72 -15.41 -24.08
CA THR A 170 8.14 -16.76 -23.93
C THR A 170 8.53 -17.40 -22.60
N ASN A 171 9.77 -17.18 -22.15
CA ASN A 171 10.22 -17.63 -20.84
C ASN A 171 9.74 -16.64 -19.77
N ARG A 172 9.01 -17.15 -18.77
CA ARG A 172 8.55 -16.32 -17.64
C ARG A 172 9.70 -15.95 -16.71
N VAL A 173 10.54 -16.93 -16.39
CA VAL A 173 11.61 -16.78 -15.40
C VAL A 173 12.88 -17.43 -15.94
N CYS A 174 13.98 -16.70 -15.94
CA CYS A 174 15.31 -17.28 -16.00
C CYS A 174 15.94 -17.39 -14.61
N PHE A 175 16.89 -18.29 -14.44
CA PHE A 175 17.61 -18.41 -13.18
C PHE A 175 19.08 -18.78 -13.40
N VAL A 176 19.91 -18.41 -12.44
CA VAL A 176 21.33 -18.77 -12.41
C VAL A 176 21.71 -19.37 -11.06
N TYR A 177 22.50 -20.43 -11.10
CA TYR A 177 23.09 -21.13 -9.97
C TYR A 177 24.40 -21.77 -10.45
N ASP A 178 25.44 -21.70 -9.64
CA ASP A 178 26.72 -22.36 -9.91
C ASP A 178 27.30 -22.92 -8.61
N GLU A 179 27.63 -24.22 -8.62
CA GLU A 179 28.30 -24.90 -7.50
C GLU A 179 29.69 -24.32 -7.22
N LEU A 180 30.33 -23.64 -8.19
CA LEU A 180 31.61 -22.96 -7.99
C LEU A 180 31.56 -21.98 -6.82
N MET A 181 30.45 -21.25 -6.69
CA MET A 181 30.23 -20.29 -5.62
C MET A 181 30.21 -20.95 -4.22
N MET A 182 30.05 -22.28 -4.12
CA MET A 182 30.11 -23.02 -2.85
C MET A 182 31.54 -23.19 -2.34
N LYS A 183 32.58 -22.96 -3.15
CA LYS A 183 33.98 -23.09 -2.70
C LYS A 183 34.40 -22.03 -1.70
N HIS A 184 33.74 -20.87 -1.66
CA HIS A 184 34.00 -19.84 -0.65
C HIS A 184 33.40 -20.28 0.70
N GLU A 185 34.20 -20.66 1.68
CA GLU A 185 33.70 -21.06 3.01
C GLU A 185 34.62 -20.59 4.12
N ASN A 186 34.08 -20.39 5.33
CA ASN A 186 34.88 -20.04 6.49
C ASN A 186 35.48 -21.32 7.11
N ILE A 187 36.71 -21.64 6.71
CA ILE A 187 37.44 -22.83 7.22
C ILE A 187 37.96 -22.67 8.66
N HIS A 188 37.90 -21.46 9.23
CA HIS A 188 38.43 -21.15 10.55
C HIS A 188 37.35 -21.08 11.64
N GLU A 189 36.09 -20.88 11.26
CA GLU A 189 34.95 -20.80 12.17
C GLU A 189 33.87 -21.82 11.77
N SER A 190 33.84 -22.94 12.50
CA SER A 190 32.80 -23.94 12.33
C SER A 190 31.43 -23.36 12.71
N GLY A 191 30.47 -23.46 11.81
CA GLY A 191 29.09 -23.00 12.04
C GLY A 191 28.85 -21.53 11.70
N HIS A 192 29.76 -20.89 10.97
CA HIS A 192 29.54 -19.54 10.43
C HIS A 192 28.19 -19.46 9.66
N PRO A 193 27.36 -18.41 9.88
CA PRO A 193 26.04 -18.28 9.27
C PRO A 193 26.03 -18.33 7.74
N GLU A 194 26.98 -17.61 7.14
CA GLU A 194 27.14 -17.56 5.68
C GLU A 194 27.92 -18.80 5.23
N GLN A 195 27.18 -19.86 4.89
CA GLN A 195 27.69 -21.19 4.54
C GLN A 195 27.28 -21.62 3.13
N PRO A 196 28.06 -22.48 2.44
CA PRO A 196 27.74 -22.98 1.09
C PRO A 196 26.37 -23.64 0.96
N GLU A 197 25.89 -24.30 2.03
CA GLU A 197 24.59 -24.96 2.11
C GLU A 197 23.42 -24.04 1.79
N ARG A 198 23.60 -22.71 1.95
CA ARG A 198 22.57 -21.71 1.66
C ARG A 198 22.05 -21.82 0.22
N ILE A 199 22.96 -21.72 -0.76
CA ILE A 199 22.60 -21.80 -2.18
C ILE A 199 22.26 -23.24 -2.60
N LYS A 200 22.94 -24.24 -2.02
CA LYS A 200 22.68 -25.66 -2.31
C LYS A 200 21.26 -26.06 -1.92
N LYS A 201 20.79 -25.63 -0.75
CA LYS A 201 19.45 -25.97 -0.25
C LYS A 201 18.37 -25.25 -1.06
N ILE A 202 18.58 -24.01 -1.48
CA ILE A 202 17.67 -23.30 -2.41
C ILE A 202 17.54 -24.10 -3.71
N PHE A 203 18.66 -24.41 -4.37
CA PHE A 203 18.67 -25.14 -5.64
C PHE A 203 18.02 -26.53 -5.53
N SER A 204 18.33 -27.27 -4.46
CA SER A 204 17.72 -28.58 -4.19
C SER A 204 16.20 -28.48 -3.98
N THR A 205 15.75 -27.41 -3.30
CA THR A 205 14.33 -27.17 -3.04
C THR A 205 13.59 -26.77 -4.33
N PHE A 206 14.25 -26.03 -5.24
CA PHE A 206 13.70 -25.78 -6.58
C PHE A 206 13.47 -27.08 -7.35
N ASP A 207 14.38 -28.05 -7.29
CA ASP A 207 14.17 -29.37 -7.92
C ASP A 207 13.03 -30.16 -7.23
N GLU A 208 12.98 -30.14 -5.90
CA GLU A 208 11.94 -30.80 -5.11
C GLU A 208 10.54 -30.31 -5.52
N TYR A 209 10.36 -28.99 -5.65
CA TYR A 209 9.11 -28.38 -6.12
C TYR A 209 8.97 -28.32 -7.64
N LYS A 210 9.87 -28.95 -8.40
CA LYS A 210 9.85 -29.04 -9.88
C LYS A 210 9.84 -27.68 -10.58
N LEU A 211 10.49 -26.69 -9.98
CA LEU A 211 10.64 -25.34 -10.54
C LEU A 211 11.72 -25.27 -11.61
N LEU A 212 12.81 -26.03 -11.49
CA LEU A 212 13.92 -26.00 -12.46
C LEU A 212 13.47 -26.25 -13.90
N ASN A 213 12.52 -27.17 -14.11
CA ASN A 213 11.98 -27.52 -15.43
C ASN A 213 11.05 -26.44 -16.02
N ARG A 214 10.70 -25.42 -15.24
CA ARG A 214 9.77 -24.35 -15.61
C ARG A 214 10.48 -23.02 -15.84
N MET A 215 11.79 -22.97 -15.60
CA MET A 215 12.62 -21.78 -15.72
C MET A 215 13.72 -22.01 -16.76
N LYS A 216 14.16 -20.93 -17.41
CA LYS A 216 15.33 -20.95 -18.29
C LYS A 216 16.61 -20.92 -17.45
N SER A 217 17.41 -21.98 -17.51
CA SER A 217 18.73 -21.98 -16.86
C SER A 217 19.70 -21.10 -17.63
N ILE A 218 20.40 -20.23 -16.91
CA ILE A 218 21.43 -19.34 -17.45
C ILE A 218 22.79 -19.84 -16.98
N ALA A 219 23.76 -19.85 -17.90
CA ALA A 219 25.14 -20.16 -17.56
C ALA A 219 25.77 -18.96 -16.82
N SER A 220 26.42 -19.25 -15.70
CA SER A 220 27.28 -18.32 -14.99
C SER A 220 28.48 -17.91 -15.85
N ARG A 221 29.10 -16.78 -15.49
CA ARG A 221 30.40 -16.35 -16.01
C ARG A 221 31.14 -15.58 -14.94
N ILE A 222 32.44 -15.42 -15.13
CA ILE A 222 33.27 -14.52 -14.34
C ILE A 222 33.04 -13.09 -14.85
N ALA A 223 32.76 -12.16 -13.94
CA ALA A 223 32.70 -10.73 -14.25
C ALA A 223 34.09 -10.19 -14.59
N THR A 224 34.16 -9.29 -15.57
CA THR A 224 35.43 -8.63 -15.91
C THR A 224 35.74 -7.53 -14.91
N GLU A 225 37.01 -7.13 -14.82
CA GLU A 225 37.41 -6.04 -13.92
C GLU A 225 36.78 -4.71 -14.31
N GLU A 226 36.53 -4.47 -15.61
CA GLU A 226 35.83 -3.28 -16.09
C GLU A 226 34.37 -3.24 -15.59
N GLU A 227 33.71 -4.40 -15.53
CA GLU A 227 32.35 -4.52 -15.00
C GLU A 227 32.33 -4.25 -13.48
N ILE A 228 33.30 -4.79 -12.73
CA ILE A 228 33.39 -4.56 -11.29
C ILE A 228 33.76 -3.09 -10.99
N SER A 229 34.61 -2.50 -11.83
CA SER A 229 35.04 -1.10 -11.75
C SER A 229 33.92 -0.09 -12.04
N LEU A 230 32.73 -0.55 -12.42
CA LEU A 230 31.56 0.31 -12.55
C LEU A 230 31.16 0.96 -11.22
N VAL A 231 31.39 0.28 -10.09
CA VAL A 231 31.06 0.81 -8.76
C VAL A 231 32.19 0.67 -7.75
N HIS A 232 33.15 -0.24 -7.97
CA HIS A 232 34.29 -0.40 -7.09
C HIS A 232 35.54 0.31 -7.61
N SER A 233 36.36 0.80 -6.68
CA SER A 233 37.67 1.35 -6.98
C SER A 233 38.63 0.25 -7.46
N ALA A 234 39.52 0.60 -8.39
CA ALA A 234 40.57 -0.31 -8.85
C ALA A 234 41.45 -0.80 -7.68
N SER A 235 41.66 0.05 -6.65
CA SER A 235 42.38 -0.32 -5.44
C SER A 235 41.69 -1.43 -4.65
N HIS A 236 40.36 -1.42 -4.54
CA HIS A 236 39.62 -2.48 -3.86
C HIS A 236 39.71 -3.80 -4.62
N ILE A 237 39.54 -3.77 -5.94
CA ILE A 237 39.66 -4.96 -6.79
C ILE A 237 41.03 -5.60 -6.63
N GLU A 238 42.10 -4.81 -6.68
CA GLU A 238 43.46 -5.32 -6.52
C GLU A 238 43.71 -5.82 -5.11
N HIS A 239 43.26 -5.08 -4.09
CA HIS A 239 43.39 -5.50 -2.69
C HIS A 239 42.69 -6.84 -2.43
N MET A 240 41.53 -7.10 -3.03
CA MET A 240 40.85 -8.40 -2.91
C MET A 240 41.66 -9.53 -3.54
N LYS A 241 42.33 -9.30 -4.68
CA LYS A 241 43.24 -10.29 -5.29
C LYS A 241 44.46 -10.55 -4.42
N GLU A 242 45.08 -9.50 -3.88
CA GLU A 242 46.24 -9.59 -3.00
C GLU A 242 45.91 -10.36 -1.73
N ILE A 243 44.76 -10.10 -1.11
CA ILE A 243 44.30 -10.82 0.09
C ILE A 243 44.20 -12.32 -0.21
N VAL A 244 43.49 -12.73 -1.27
CA VAL A 244 43.28 -14.16 -1.56
C VAL A 244 44.55 -14.89 -2.01
N ALA A 245 45.57 -14.14 -2.47
CA ALA A 245 46.89 -14.66 -2.80
C ALA A 245 47.83 -14.77 -1.58
N GLY A 246 47.47 -14.15 -0.44
CA GLY A 246 48.25 -14.17 0.79
C GLY A 246 48.10 -15.46 1.60
N ASP A 247 49.04 -15.68 2.52
CA ASP A 247 49.12 -16.92 3.32
C ASP A 247 48.18 -16.95 4.54
N ASP A 248 47.79 -15.80 5.09
CA ASP A 248 46.96 -15.71 6.32
C ASP A 248 45.63 -14.97 6.06
N LEU A 249 44.68 -15.71 5.49
CA LEU A 249 43.35 -15.21 5.14
C LEU A 249 42.47 -14.91 6.36
N ASN A 250 42.70 -15.62 7.48
CA ASN A 250 41.96 -15.42 8.72
C ASN A 250 42.29 -14.05 9.33
N GLU A 251 43.58 -13.73 9.40
CA GLU A 251 44.02 -12.43 9.90
C GLU A 251 43.63 -11.29 8.95
N ALA A 252 43.63 -11.54 7.63
CA ALA A 252 43.12 -10.57 6.66
C ALA A 252 41.63 -10.28 6.89
N GLY A 253 40.79 -11.30 7.10
CA GLY A 253 39.37 -11.15 7.37
C GLY A 253 39.07 -10.30 8.61
N ARG A 254 39.83 -10.50 9.69
CA ARG A 254 39.68 -9.73 10.95
C ARG A 254 39.93 -8.23 10.83
N ARG A 255 40.58 -7.78 9.75
CA ARG A 255 40.81 -6.35 9.51
C ARG A 255 39.54 -5.62 9.06
N PHE A 256 38.55 -6.36 8.58
CA PHE A 256 37.29 -5.83 8.08
C PHE A 256 36.15 -6.21 9.02
N ASN A 257 35.06 -5.44 8.94
CA ASN A 257 33.89 -5.69 9.77
C ASN A 257 33.06 -6.86 9.23
N SER A 258 33.08 -7.98 9.95
CA SER A 258 32.28 -9.17 9.66
C SER A 258 32.52 -9.74 8.25
N VAL A 259 33.80 -9.93 7.88
CA VAL A 259 34.22 -10.53 6.60
C VAL A 259 35.17 -11.70 6.86
N TYR A 260 35.08 -12.74 6.03
CA TYR A 260 36.04 -13.83 6.00
C TYR A 260 36.50 -14.10 4.56
N PHE A 261 37.68 -14.70 4.42
CA PHE A 261 38.27 -15.02 3.12
C PHE A 261 38.60 -16.50 3.00
N HIS A 262 38.62 -16.96 1.76
CA HIS A 262 39.01 -18.30 1.31
C HIS A 262 39.83 -18.13 0.01
N PRO A 263 40.75 -19.04 -0.38
CA PRO A 263 41.49 -18.90 -1.63
C PRO A 263 40.61 -18.77 -2.87
N SER A 264 39.37 -19.31 -2.82
CA SER A 264 38.38 -19.18 -3.90
C SER A 264 37.48 -17.94 -3.77
N THR A 265 37.65 -17.06 -2.78
CA THR A 265 36.75 -15.91 -2.56
C THR A 265 36.63 -15.02 -3.80
N TYR A 266 37.76 -14.64 -4.42
CA TYR A 266 37.73 -13.76 -5.59
C TYR A 266 37.04 -14.43 -6.79
N GLU A 267 37.34 -15.70 -7.06
CA GLU A 267 36.70 -16.49 -8.12
C GLU A 267 35.18 -16.62 -7.88
N CYS A 268 34.76 -16.88 -6.63
CA CYS A 268 33.35 -16.99 -6.28
C CYS A 268 32.63 -15.64 -6.39
N ALA A 269 33.22 -14.55 -5.89
CA ALA A 269 32.65 -13.21 -5.93
C ALA A 269 32.49 -12.70 -7.37
N THR A 270 33.51 -12.89 -8.21
CA THR A 270 33.43 -12.53 -9.64
C THR A 270 32.42 -13.39 -10.40
N THR A 271 32.27 -14.67 -10.02
CA THR A 271 31.21 -15.55 -10.56
C THR A 271 29.82 -15.11 -10.13
N ALA A 272 29.64 -14.67 -8.87
CA ALA A 272 28.37 -14.13 -8.37
C ALA A 272 27.95 -12.88 -9.16
N VAL A 273 28.86 -11.91 -9.32
CA VAL A 273 28.62 -10.70 -10.13
C VAL A 273 28.27 -11.09 -11.57
N GLY A 274 29.10 -11.89 -12.23
CA GLY A 274 28.88 -12.24 -13.64
C GLY A 274 27.60 -13.05 -13.86
N SER A 275 27.19 -13.85 -12.88
CA SER A 275 25.89 -14.55 -12.87
C SER A 275 24.71 -13.57 -12.86
N VAL A 276 24.76 -12.53 -12.01
CA VAL A 276 23.71 -11.49 -11.98
C VAL A 276 23.67 -10.73 -13.31
N LEU A 277 24.82 -10.38 -13.88
CA LEU A 277 24.89 -9.69 -15.18
C LEU A 277 24.27 -10.51 -16.32
N GLN A 278 24.48 -11.83 -16.34
CA GLN A 278 23.86 -12.71 -17.33
C GLN A 278 22.33 -12.73 -17.23
N VAL A 279 21.79 -12.65 -16.02
CA VAL A 279 20.34 -12.56 -15.80
C VAL A 279 19.81 -11.19 -16.23
N VAL A 280 20.54 -10.10 -15.94
CA VAL A 280 20.22 -8.76 -16.45
C VAL A 280 20.15 -8.76 -17.97
N ASP A 281 21.15 -9.35 -18.64
CA ASP A 281 21.18 -9.45 -20.09
C ASP A 281 19.99 -10.23 -20.64
N ASP A 282 19.68 -11.39 -20.07
CA ASP A 282 18.56 -12.22 -20.51
C ASP A 282 17.20 -11.49 -20.36
N VAL A 283 16.99 -10.79 -19.24
CA VAL A 283 15.76 -10.04 -19.00
C VAL A 283 15.64 -8.80 -19.89
N LEU A 284 16.71 -8.02 -20.03
CA LEU A 284 16.68 -6.77 -20.80
C LEU A 284 16.71 -6.97 -22.32
N ASN A 285 17.27 -8.09 -22.80
CA ASN A 285 17.15 -8.49 -24.21
C ASN A 285 15.79 -9.12 -24.56
N GLY A 286 14.90 -9.31 -23.59
CA GLY A 286 13.57 -9.85 -23.81
C GLY A 286 13.55 -11.37 -24.05
N GLU A 287 14.54 -12.09 -23.53
CA GLU A 287 14.61 -13.55 -23.59
C GLU A 287 13.80 -14.21 -22.47
N SER A 288 13.79 -13.58 -21.29
CA SER A 288 12.89 -13.92 -20.18
C SER A 288 12.25 -12.67 -19.57
N ARG A 289 11.06 -12.83 -19.00
CA ARG A 289 10.35 -11.71 -18.38
C ARG A 289 11.00 -11.24 -17.09
N SER A 290 11.48 -12.18 -16.27
CA SER A 290 12.03 -11.94 -14.93
C SER A 290 13.15 -12.93 -14.62
N GLY A 291 13.91 -12.68 -13.56
CA GLY A 291 15.12 -13.43 -13.23
C GLY A 291 15.28 -13.76 -11.74
N VAL A 292 15.93 -14.88 -11.43
CA VAL A 292 16.31 -15.28 -10.06
C VAL A 292 17.79 -15.66 -10.01
N CYS A 293 18.56 -14.98 -9.16
CA CYS A 293 19.99 -15.21 -8.98
C CYS A 293 20.25 -15.89 -7.63
N VAL A 294 20.56 -17.19 -7.66
CA VAL A 294 20.95 -17.97 -6.48
C VAL A 294 22.48 -17.90 -6.35
N VAL A 295 22.96 -16.75 -5.87
CA VAL A 295 24.39 -16.39 -5.86
C VAL A 295 24.96 -16.28 -4.44
N ARG A 296 26.27 -16.46 -4.31
CA ARG A 296 27.07 -16.10 -3.14
C ARG A 296 28.55 -15.89 -3.50
N PRO A 297 29.32 -15.06 -2.79
CA PRO A 297 28.95 -14.26 -1.62
C PRO A 297 27.88 -13.17 -1.90
N PRO A 298 27.19 -12.65 -0.86
CA PRO A 298 26.28 -11.50 -0.99
C PRO A 298 27.03 -10.22 -1.39
N GLY A 299 26.30 -9.12 -1.62
CA GLY A 299 26.87 -7.88 -2.15
C GLY A 299 26.43 -6.58 -1.48
N HIS A 300 25.23 -6.48 -0.90
CA HIS A 300 24.61 -5.18 -0.60
C HIS A 300 25.36 -4.31 0.44
N HIS A 301 26.24 -4.90 1.25
CA HIS A 301 27.09 -4.18 2.22
C HIS A 301 28.42 -3.70 1.62
N ALA A 302 28.89 -4.27 0.51
CA ALA A 302 30.19 -3.93 -0.05
C ALA A 302 30.18 -2.47 -0.54
N GLU A 303 31.13 -1.70 -0.01
CA GLU A 303 31.35 -0.30 -0.35
C GLU A 303 32.16 -0.17 -1.64
N SER A 304 32.27 1.04 -2.17
CA SER A 304 33.09 1.28 -3.38
C SER A 304 34.56 0.85 -3.20
N ASP A 305 35.09 0.89 -1.97
CA ASP A 305 36.49 0.65 -1.68
C ASP A 305 36.78 -0.34 -0.54
N GLU A 306 35.75 -0.97 0.03
CA GLU A 306 35.91 -1.88 1.17
C GLU A 306 34.91 -3.06 1.15
N PRO A 307 35.34 -4.30 1.49
CA PRO A 307 34.42 -5.40 1.73
C PRO A 307 33.79 -5.27 3.13
N HIS A 308 32.54 -5.66 3.29
CA HIS A 308 31.83 -5.50 4.57
C HIS A 308 30.71 -6.53 4.71
N GLY A 309 30.45 -7.05 5.92
CA GLY A 309 29.27 -7.90 6.18
C GLY A 309 29.12 -9.08 5.21
N PHE A 310 30.15 -9.91 5.08
CA PHE A 310 30.25 -11.03 4.13
C PHE A 310 30.29 -10.64 2.64
N CYS A 311 30.11 -9.37 2.30
CA CYS A 311 30.06 -8.89 0.93
C CYS A 311 31.45 -8.47 0.43
N ILE A 312 31.82 -8.96 -0.75
CA ILE A 312 33.12 -8.66 -1.38
C ILE A 312 32.97 -7.62 -2.49
N PHE A 313 32.00 -7.85 -3.38
CA PHE A 313 31.60 -6.93 -4.44
C PHE A 313 30.09 -6.75 -4.38
N ASN A 314 29.61 -5.56 -4.68
CA ASN A 314 28.20 -5.24 -4.63
C ASN A 314 27.50 -5.69 -5.91
N ASN A 315 27.04 -6.94 -5.91
CA ASN A 315 26.39 -7.62 -7.03
C ASN A 315 25.26 -6.78 -7.65
N VAL A 316 24.35 -6.26 -6.82
CA VAL A 316 23.17 -5.48 -7.24
C VAL A 316 23.57 -4.10 -7.75
N SER A 317 24.53 -3.43 -7.12
CA SER A 317 25.01 -2.12 -7.59
C SER A 317 25.75 -2.21 -8.92
N ILE A 318 26.62 -3.22 -9.10
CA ILE A 318 27.29 -3.48 -10.39
C ILE A 318 26.24 -3.73 -11.48
N ALA A 319 25.26 -4.60 -11.21
CA ALA A 319 24.17 -4.91 -12.14
C ALA A 319 23.33 -3.68 -12.52
N THR A 320 23.06 -2.81 -11.55
CA THR A 320 22.33 -1.56 -11.76
C THR A 320 23.12 -0.63 -12.67
N GLN A 321 24.41 -0.37 -12.36
CA GLN A 321 25.25 0.51 -13.18
C GLN A 321 25.48 -0.06 -14.59
N TYR A 322 25.61 -1.38 -14.70
CA TYR A 322 25.70 -2.09 -15.98
C TYR A 322 24.44 -1.89 -16.82
N ALA A 323 23.25 -2.03 -16.24
CA ALA A 323 21.98 -1.80 -16.94
C ALA A 323 21.80 -0.34 -17.38
N LEU A 324 22.21 0.63 -16.55
CA LEU A 324 22.20 2.05 -16.92
C LEU A 324 23.11 2.33 -18.13
N ASN A 325 24.32 1.77 -18.13
CA ASN A 325 25.34 2.04 -19.14
C ASN A 325 25.07 1.31 -20.46
N ASN A 326 24.73 0.02 -20.39
CA ASN A 326 24.68 -0.86 -21.56
C ASN A 326 23.29 -0.88 -22.22
N TYR A 327 22.23 -0.71 -21.44
CA TYR A 327 20.84 -0.69 -21.92
C TYR A 327 20.22 0.71 -21.91
N GLY A 328 20.95 1.72 -21.41
CA GLY A 328 20.53 3.11 -21.45
C GLY A 328 19.31 3.42 -20.59
N LEU A 329 18.97 2.56 -19.62
CA LEU A 329 17.84 2.75 -18.71
C LEU A 329 17.95 4.09 -17.96
N LYS A 330 16.80 4.65 -17.61
CA LYS A 330 16.70 5.97 -16.96
C LYS A 330 16.21 5.88 -15.52
N ARG A 331 15.51 4.80 -15.17
CA ARG A 331 14.91 4.61 -13.84
C ARG A 331 15.00 3.14 -13.45
N ILE A 332 15.82 2.83 -12.45
CA ILE A 332 15.94 1.49 -11.87
C ILE A 332 15.54 1.56 -10.40
N LEU A 333 14.66 0.66 -9.98
CA LEU A 333 14.26 0.52 -8.59
C LEU A 333 15.05 -0.62 -7.96
N ILE A 334 15.76 -0.33 -6.87
CA ILE A 334 16.35 -1.33 -5.99
C ILE A 334 15.47 -1.43 -4.74
N ILE A 335 14.90 -2.60 -4.48
CA ILE A 335 14.24 -2.93 -3.22
C ILE A 335 15.15 -3.84 -2.42
N ASP A 336 15.55 -3.39 -1.24
CA ASP A 336 16.27 -4.20 -0.27
C ASP A 336 15.35 -4.58 0.89
N TRP A 337 15.04 -5.88 0.97
CA TRP A 337 14.23 -6.44 2.05
C TRP A 337 15.05 -7.34 2.99
N ASP A 338 16.38 -7.39 2.81
CA ASP A 338 17.29 -7.97 3.78
C ASP A 338 17.10 -7.28 5.14
N VAL A 339 17.24 -8.03 6.23
CA VAL A 339 17.02 -7.46 7.56
C VAL A 339 18.09 -6.43 7.93
N HIS A 340 19.23 -6.42 7.25
CA HIS A 340 20.28 -5.43 7.44
C HIS A 340 20.17 -4.34 6.38
N HIS A 341 20.55 -3.12 6.75
CA HIS A 341 20.64 -2.03 5.79
C HIS A 341 21.80 -2.29 4.82
N GLY A 342 21.54 -2.29 3.52
CA GLY A 342 22.58 -2.35 2.48
C GLY A 342 23.28 -1.00 2.29
N GLN A 343 24.10 -0.59 3.26
CA GLN A 343 24.76 0.72 3.27
C GLN A 343 25.63 0.97 2.03
N GLY A 344 26.34 -0.05 1.53
CA GLY A 344 27.14 0.08 0.32
C GLY A 344 26.29 0.43 -0.90
N THR A 345 25.09 -0.16 -0.99
CA THR A 345 24.13 0.17 -2.06
C THR A 345 23.62 1.61 -1.94
N GLN A 346 23.30 2.05 -0.71
CA GLN A 346 22.91 3.44 -0.45
C GLN A 346 24.00 4.42 -0.88
N HIS A 347 25.24 4.27 -0.40
CA HIS A 347 26.33 5.20 -0.68
C HIS A 347 26.69 5.28 -2.17
N ILE A 348 26.66 4.14 -2.89
CA ILE A 348 26.95 4.10 -4.33
C ILE A 348 25.96 4.96 -5.13
N PHE A 349 24.67 4.99 -4.75
CA PHE A 349 23.62 5.68 -5.51
C PHE A 349 23.06 6.93 -4.82
N GLU A 350 23.63 7.35 -3.70
CA GLU A 350 23.08 8.41 -2.84
C GLU A 350 22.83 9.74 -3.58
N ASN A 351 23.64 10.01 -4.60
CA ASN A 351 23.58 11.20 -5.44
C ASN A 351 22.97 10.96 -6.85
N ASP A 352 22.47 9.76 -7.19
CA ASP A 352 21.94 9.43 -8.53
C ASP A 352 20.41 9.29 -8.57
N PRO A 353 19.66 10.26 -9.15
CA PRO A 353 18.19 10.19 -9.24
C PRO A 353 17.67 9.16 -10.26
N LYS A 354 18.54 8.51 -11.04
CA LYS A 354 18.14 7.40 -11.93
C LYS A 354 17.93 6.10 -11.16
N VAL A 355 18.44 6.01 -9.93
CA VAL A 355 18.31 4.83 -9.09
C VAL A 355 17.54 5.21 -7.84
N LEU A 356 16.41 4.54 -7.63
CA LEU A 356 15.65 4.64 -6.40
C LEU A 356 16.02 3.45 -5.52
N TYR A 357 16.65 3.69 -4.38
CA TYR A 357 16.94 2.66 -3.38
C TYR A 357 15.95 2.76 -2.22
N ILE A 358 15.28 1.64 -1.93
CA ILE A 358 14.38 1.53 -0.79
C ILE A 358 14.79 0.32 0.05
N SER A 359 15.09 0.54 1.33
CA SER A 359 15.53 -0.52 2.24
C SER A 359 14.60 -0.64 3.44
N ILE A 360 14.18 -1.87 3.75
CA ILE A 360 13.44 -2.22 4.97
C ILE A 360 14.34 -3.08 5.85
N HIS A 361 14.81 -2.53 6.97
CA HIS A 361 15.82 -3.20 7.78
C HIS A 361 15.56 -3.02 9.28
N ARG A 362 16.10 -3.92 10.09
CA ARG A 362 16.20 -3.72 11.54
C ARG A 362 17.27 -2.69 11.83
N TYR A 363 16.94 -1.76 12.70
CA TYR A 363 17.79 -0.61 13.01
C TYR A 363 18.09 -0.52 14.51
N ASP A 364 17.11 -0.84 15.37
CA ASP A 364 17.22 -0.74 16.83
C ASP A 364 17.84 0.60 17.29
N ASN A 365 17.45 1.71 16.64
CA ASN A 365 18.00 3.05 16.85
C ASN A 365 19.53 3.13 16.64
N GLY A 366 20.04 2.48 15.58
CA GLY A 366 21.47 2.43 15.23
C GLY A 366 22.26 1.36 15.98
N ASN A 367 21.62 0.53 16.80
CA ASN A 367 22.30 -0.54 17.55
C ASN A 367 22.33 -1.88 16.83
N PHE A 368 21.59 -2.03 15.72
CA PHE A 368 21.67 -3.21 14.87
C PHE A 368 22.70 -3.01 13.75
N PHE A 369 23.37 -4.08 13.33
CA PHE A 369 24.37 -4.04 12.26
C PHE A 369 23.79 -3.39 10.99
N PRO A 370 24.51 -2.49 10.30
CA PRO A 370 25.94 -2.14 10.44
C PRO A 370 26.27 -1.08 11.49
N ASN A 371 25.34 -0.72 12.38
CA ASN A 371 25.54 0.27 13.44
C ASN A 371 25.84 1.70 12.97
N SER A 372 25.30 2.10 11.81
CA SER A 372 25.42 3.47 11.30
C SER A 372 24.18 4.31 11.55
N THR A 373 24.33 5.63 11.63
CA THR A 373 23.20 6.58 11.54
C THR A 373 22.59 6.63 10.13
N ASP A 374 23.34 6.18 9.11
CA ASP A 374 22.97 6.35 7.71
C ASP A 374 21.75 5.49 7.31
N ALA A 375 21.45 4.47 8.11
CA ALA A 375 20.27 3.62 7.97
C ALA A 375 18.98 4.27 8.51
N ASN A 376 19.03 5.48 9.07
CA ASN A 376 17.84 6.11 9.61
C ASN A 376 16.93 6.67 8.50
N PHE A 377 15.64 6.87 8.79
CA PHE A 377 14.66 7.42 7.84
C PHE A 377 14.96 8.88 7.45
N THR A 378 15.85 9.56 8.17
CA THR A 378 16.29 10.93 7.86
C THR A 378 17.20 11.00 6.64
N GLU A 379 17.85 9.90 6.28
CA GLU A 379 18.74 9.81 5.14
C GLU A 379 17.93 9.58 3.86
N VAL A 380 17.76 10.66 3.11
CA VAL A 380 16.90 10.71 1.92
C VAL A 380 17.69 10.86 0.62
N GLY A 381 19.00 10.66 0.67
CA GLY A 381 19.92 10.89 -0.45
C GLY A 381 20.51 12.29 -0.44
N GLU A 382 21.44 12.52 -1.34
CA GLU A 382 22.26 13.73 -1.41
C GLU A 382 22.11 14.44 -2.75
N GLY A 383 22.49 15.72 -2.79
CA GLY A 383 22.55 16.49 -4.04
C GLY A 383 21.27 16.41 -4.87
N ILE A 384 21.41 15.93 -6.10
CA ILE A 384 20.30 15.71 -7.05
C ILE A 384 19.56 14.39 -6.82
N GLY A 385 20.12 13.47 -6.03
CA GLY A 385 19.52 12.20 -5.59
C GLY A 385 18.61 12.32 -4.37
N LYS A 386 18.44 13.52 -3.79
CA LYS A 386 17.48 13.76 -2.69
C LYS A 386 16.06 13.30 -3.06
N GLY A 387 15.49 12.47 -2.20
CA GLY A 387 14.21 11.78 -2.38
C GLY A 387 14.32 10.37 -2.96
N PHE A 388 15.47 10.00 -3.55
CA PHE A 388 15.69 8.70 -4.20
C PHE A 388 16.38 7.66 -3.30
N ASN A 389 16.55 7.98 -2.02
CA ASN A 389 16.90 7.03 -0.97
C ASN A 389 15.76 6.98 0.07
N VAL A 390 15.27 5.79 0.38
CA VAL A 390 14.17 5.59 1.32
C VAL A 390 14.53 4.49 2.32
N ASN A 391 14.91 4.88 3.53
CA ASN A 391 15.14 3.95 4.63
C ASN A 391 13.89 3.76 5.49
N ILE A 392 13.55 2.51 5.78
CA ILE A 392 12.43 2.10 6.65
C ILE A 392 13.01 1.31 7.85
N PRO A 393 13.46 2.00 8.91
CA PRO A 393 14.17 1.39 10.03
C PRO A 393 13.24 0.81 11.10
N TRP A 394 13.28 -0.51 11.30
CA TRP A 394 12.62 -1.16 12.42
C TRP A 394 13.40 -0.99 13.72
N ASN A 395 12.87 -0.16 14.62
CA ASN A 395 13.47 0.10 15.92
C ASN A 395 13.21 -0.98 16.98
N LYS A 396 12.55 -2.08 16.58
CA LYS A 396 12.36 -3.28 17.39
C LYS A 396 12.41 -4.53 16.51
N LYS A 397 12.93 -5.61 17.09
CA LYS A 397 12.78 -6.97 16.55
C LYS A 397 11.33 -7.45 16.56
N GLY A 398 11.08 -8.56 15.87
CA GLY A 398 9.80 -9.27 15.89
C GLY A 398 8.75 -8.74 14.92
N MET A 399 9.13 -7.85 13.99
CA MET A 399 8.28 -7.43 12.87
C MET A 399 7.93 -8.65 12.03
N GLY A 400 6.67 -8.76 11.59
CA GLY A 400 6.20 -9.87 10.78
C GLY A 400 5.52 -9.42 9.51
N ASP A 401 4.71 -10.32 8.95
CA ASP A 401 4.03 -10.12 7.66
C ASP A 401 3.25 -8.82 7.60
N MET A 402 2.46 -8.52 8.63
CA MET A 402 1.60 -7.33 8.64
C MET A 402 2.39 -6.02 8.55
N GLU A 403 3.51 -5.92 9.25
CA GLU A 403 4.38 -4.74 9.18
C GLU A 403 4.95 -4.59 7.77
N TYR A 404 5.48 -5.66 7.17
CA TYR A 404 6.03 -5.62 5.81
C TYR A 404 4.94 -5.31 4.76
N ILE A 405 3.76 -5.93 4.87
CA ILE A 405 2.62 -5.68 3.97
C ILE A 405 2.18 -4.23 4.03
N LEU A 406 2.04 -3.69 5.25
CA LEU A 406 1.63 -2.30 5.42
C LEU A 406 2.68 -1.36 4.83
N THR A 407 3.96 -1.60 5.10
CA THR A 407 5.07 -0.85 4.47
C THR A 407 4.98 -0.85 2.94
N PHE A 408 4.74 -2.03 2.35
CA PHE A 408 4.61 -2.14 0.90
C PHE A 408 3.43 -1.35 0.36
N GLN A 409 2.27 -1.45 1.02
CA GLN A 409 1.04 -0.81 0.55
C GLN A 409 1.00 0.70 0.79
N SER A 410 1.62 1.20 1.87
CA SER A 410 1.55 2.61 2.26
C SER A 410 2.75 3.45 1.83
N ILE A 411 3.90 2.84 1.52
CA ILE A 411 5.15 3.55 1.18
C ILE A 411 5.73 3.04 -0.14
N ILE A 412 6.10 1.76 -0.21
CA ILE A 412 6.96 1.25 -1.30
C ILE A 412 6.23 1.25 -2.63
N MET A 413 5.06 0.60 -2.71
CA MET A 413 4.31 0.54 -3.96
C MET A 413 3.86 1.94 -4.42
N PRO A 414 3.32 2.83 -3.56
CA PRO A 414 3.04 4.21 -3.97
C PRO A 414 4.23 4.93 -4.57
N ILE A 415 5.40 4.92 -3.91
CA ILE A 415 6.62 5.56 -4.41
C ILE A 415 7.06 4.90 -5.73
N ALA A 416 7.06 3.56 -5.80
CA ALA A 416 7.48 2.83 -6.98
C ALA A 416 6.58 3.10 -8.20
N TYR A 417 5.27 3.25 -7.99
CA TYR A 417 4.33 3.65 -9.05
C TYR A 417 4.55 5.10 -9.51
N GLU A 418 4.87 6.03 -8.60
CA GLU A 418 5.22 7.41 -8.97
C GLU A 418 6.58 7.49 -9.68
N PHE A 419 7.54 6.65 -9.30
CA PHE A 419 8.87 6.56 -9.93
C PHE A 419 8.83 5.89 -11.32
N ASP A 420 7.89 4.98 -11.58
CA ASP A 420 7.74 4.25 -12.86
C ASP A 420 9.07 3.64 -13.36
N PRO A 421 9.63 2.65 -12.64
CA PRO A 421 10.90 2.03 -12.97
C PRO A 421 10.82 1.22 -14.28
N GLU A 422 11.96 1.13 -14.96
CA GLU A 422 12.14 0.37 -16.20
C GLU A 422 12.73 -1.01 -15.96
N LEU A 423 13.28 -1.23 -14.77
CA LEU A 423 13.76 -2.47 -14.20
C LEU A 423 13.62 -2.40 -12.68
N VAL A 424 13.21 -3.51 -12.06
CA VAL A 424 13.24 -3.69 -10.60
C VAL A 424 14.30 -4.74 -10.27
N ILE A 425 15.23 -4.42 -9.38
CA ILE A 425 16.18 -5.38 -8.82
C ILE A 425 15.91 -5.48 -7.33
N VAL A 426 15.83 -6.71 -6.80
CA VAL A 426 15.60 -6.94 -5.39
C VAL A 426 16.85 -7.54 -4.77
N SER A 427 17.42 -6.82 -3.79
CA SER A 427 18.37 -7.35 -2.83
C SER A 427 17.61 -8.29 -1.90
N ALA A 428 17.56 -9.57 -2.30
CA ALA A 428 16.65 -10.56 -1.78
C ALA A 428 17.24 -11.33 -0.59
N GLY A 429 17.44 -10.64 0.53
CA GLY A 429 17.79 -11.24 1.81
C GLY A 429 16.61 -11.89 2.52
N PHE A 430 16.81 -13.06 3.12
CA PHE A 430 15.74 -13.79 3.82
C PHE A 430 16.01 -13.95 5.31
N ASP A 431 16.86 -13.12 5.89
CA ASP A 431 17.18 -13.09 7.33
C ASP A 431 16.16 -12.33 8.19
N ALA A 432 15.23 -11.58 7.58
CA ALA A 432 14.03 -11.12 8.29
C ALA A 432 12.99 -12.26 8.48
N CYS A 433 13.22 -13.41 7.84
CA CYS A 433 12.32 -14.54 7.88
C CYS A 433 12.27 -15.21 9.26
N ILE A 434 11.12 -15.78 9.61
CA ILE A 434 10.94 -16.54 10.83
C ILE A 434 11.96 -17.67 10.93
N GLY A 435 12.59 -17.79 12.10
CA GLY A 435 13.59 -18.81 12.38
C GLY A 435 15.01 -18.46 11.95
N ASP A 436 15.23 -17.28 11.33
CA ASP A 436 16.57 -16.78 11.12
C ASP A 436 17.27 -16.45 12.45
N GLN A 437 18.57 -16.72 12.52
CA GLN A 437 19.36 -16.60 13.74
C GLN A 437 19.89 -15.18 13.99
N LEU A 438 19.94 -14.32 12.97
CA LEU A 438 20.51 -12.96 13.06
C LEU A 438 19.41 -11.89 13.06
N GLY A 439 18.42 -11.97 12.17
CA GLY A 439 17.48 -10.86 11.97
C GLY A 439 16.50 -10.63 13.12
N GLY A 440 15.99 -11.70 13.74
CA GLY A 440 15.04 -11.61 14.86
C GLY A 440 13.65 -11.09 14.50
N CYS A 441 13.31 -11.05 13.21
CA CYS A 441 11.97 -10.78 12.69
C CYS A 441 11.17 -12.09 12.53
N LYS A 442 9.94 -11.99 12.03
CA LYS A 442 8.95 -13.07 11.94
C LYS A 442 8.23 -13.07 10.59
N VAL A 443 8.90 -12.60 9.54
CA VAL A 443 8.32 -12.60 8.19
C VAL A 443 8.21 -14.04 7.71
N THR A 444 7.07 -14.45 7.20
CA THR A 444 6.85 -15.80 6.69
C THR A 444 7.39 -15.93 5.26
N PRO A 445 7.78 -17.13 4.83
CA PRO A 445 8.10 -17.40 3.42
C PRO A 445 6.98 -16.97 2.47
N GLU A 446 5.72 -17.13 2.89
CA GLU A 446 4.54 -16.73 2.14
C GLU A 446 4.52 -15.22 1.88
N ALA A 447 4.86 -14.40 2.88
CA ALA A 447 4.90 -12.95 2.72
C ALA A 447 5.84 -12.54 1.59
N TYR A 448 7.06 -13.09 1.50
CA TYR A 448 8.00 -12.78 0.41
C TYR A 448 7.45 -13.10 -0.99
N GLY A 449 6.65 -14.16 -1.13
CA GLY A 449 5.90 -14.43 -2.35
C GLY A 449 4.94 -13.30 -2.71
N HIS A 450 4.18 -12.78 -1.73
CA HIS A 450 3.27 -11.65 -1.94
C HIS A 450 4.02 -10.34 -2.25
N LEU A 451 5.15 -10.07 -1.58
CA LEU A 451 5.99 -8.91 -1.88
C LEU A 451 6.49 -8.94 -3.34
N THR A 452 6.97 -10.11 -3.77
CA THR A 452 7.39 -10.36 -5.15
C THR A 452 6.24 -10.12 -6.14
N HIS A 453 5.04 -10.62 -5.83
CA HIS A 453 3.85 -10.46 -6.66
C HIS A 453 3.52 -8.99 -6.90
N TRP A 454 3.53 -8.16 -5.85
CA TRP A 454 3.24 -6.74 -5.99
C TRP A 454 4.27 -6.00 -6.84
N LEU A 455 5.56 -6.30 -6.64
CA LEU A 455 6.63 -5.71 -7.45
C LEU A 455 6.57 -6.16 -8.92
N SER A 456 6.09 -7.37 -9.21
CA SER A 456 5.97 -7.89 -10.58
C SER A 456 5.00 -7.12 -11.47
N ALA A 457 4.13 -6.27 -10.89
CA ALA A 457 3.27 -5.37 -11.64
C ALA A 457 4.03 -4.16 -12.24
N LEU A 458 5.24 -3.87 -11.76
CA LEU A 458 6.05 -2.75 -12.21
C LEU A 458 6.93 -3.14 -13.41
N ALA A 459 7.49 -2.16 -14.11
CA ALA A 459 8.49 -2.36 -15.16
C ALA A 459 8.08 -3.37 -16.27
N ASN A 460 6.77 -3.53 -16.53
CA ASN A 460 6.24 -4.57 -17.43
C ASN A 460 6.67 -6.00 -17.04
N GLY A 461 6.79 -6.28 -15.75
CA GLY A 461 7.21 -7.57 -15.20
C GLY A 461 8.72 -7.80 -15.17
N LYS A 462 9.55 -6.81 -15.54
CA LYS A 462 11.01 -6.91 -15.47
C LYS A 462 11.51 -6.74 -14.05
N ILE A 463 11.57 -7.85 -13.35
CA ILE A 463 12.04 -7.98 -11.98
C ILE A 463 13.15 -9.03 -11.90
N ILE A 464 14.22 -8.74 -11.16
CA ILE A 464 15.33 -9.65 -10.90
C ILE A 464 15.52 -9.77 -9.39
N LEU A 465 15.48 -11.00 -8.86
CA LEU A 465 15.73 -11.28 -7.44
C LEU A 465 17.16 -11.78 -7.25
N CYS A 466 17.97 -11.08 -6.47
CA CYS A 466 19.36 -11.46 -6.19
C CYS A 466 19.51 -11.87 -4.73
N LEU A 467 19.92 -13.12 -4.45
CA LEU A 467 20.12 -13.57 -3.07
C LEU A 467 21.17 -12.72 -2.35
N GLU A 468 20.81 -12.18 -1.18
CA GLU A 468 21.71 -11.48 -0.25
C GLU A 468 21.90 -12.33 1.03
N GLY A 469 21.38 -11.89 2.19
CA GLY A 469 21.43 -12.60 3.47
C GLY A 469 20.37 -13.70 3.65
N GLY A 470 20.18 -14.13 4.90
CA GLY A 470 19.35 -15.27 5.27
C GLY A 470 20.17 -16.53 5.56
N TYR A 471 20.07 -17.01 6.80
CA TYR A 471 21.02 -17.95 7.38
C TYR A 471 20.36 -19.21 7.94
N ASN A 472 19.04 -19.20 8.10
CA ASN A 472 18.27 -20.44 8.22
C ASN A 472 18.02 -21.07 6.84
N VAL A 473 18.77 -22.13 6.52
CA VAL A 473 18.74 -22.78 5.19
C VAL A 473 17.35 -23.29 4.76
N ASN A 474 16.45 -23.59 5.70
CA ASN A 474 15.08 -23.97 5.37
C ASN A 474 14.23 -22.74 5.04
N SER A 475 14.29 -21.70 5.89
CA SER A 475 13.55 -20.46 5.67
C SER A 475 13.93 -19.80 4.35
N ILE A 476 15.22 -19.64 4.05
CA ILE A 476 15.67 -19.03 2.79
C ILE A 476 15.20 -19.82 1.56
N SER A 477 15.19 -21.15 1.65
CA SER A 477 14.84 -22.03 0.53
C SER A 477 13.35 -21.99 0.25
N HIS A 478 12.51 -21.96 1.30
CA HIS A 478 11.07 -21.78 1.14
C HIS A 478 10.72 -20.37 0.66
N SER A 479 11.35 -19.33 1.19
CA SER A 479 11.10 -17.94 0.78
C SER A 479 11.46 -17.72 -0.68
N MET A 480 12.68 -18.10 -1.11
CA MET A 480 13.08 -17.98 -2.51
C MET A 480 12.20 -18.83 -3.45
N THR A 481 11.75 -20.00 -3.00
CA THR A 481 10.79 -20.84 -3.74
C THR A 481 9.46 -20.12 -3.95
N LEU A 482 8.93 -19.43 -2.93
CA LEU A 482 7.66 -18.71 -3.03
C LEU A 482 7.77 -17.45 -3.87
N CYS A 483 8.89 -16.73 -3.81
CA CYS A 483 9.18 -15.65 -4.75
C CYS A 483 9.23 -16.17 -6.20
N THR A 484 9.93 -17.28 -6.43
CA THR A 484 10.04 -17.90 -7.76
C THR A 484 8.68 -18.37 -8.28
N LYS A 485 7.85 -18.99 -7.43
CA LYS A 485 6.47 -19.36 -7.75
C LYS A 485 5.63 -18.14 -8.13
N SER A 486 5.78 -17.02 -7.43
CA SER A 486 5.13 -15.77 -7.78
C SER A 486 5.49 -15.32 -9.19
N LEU A 487 6.78 -15.32 -9.55
CA LEU A 487 7.26 -14.91 -10.88
C LEU A 487 6.79 -15.86 -11.99
N LEU A 488 6.67 -17.16 -11.68
CA LEU A 488 6.09 -18.14 -12.58
C LEU A 488 4.57 -17.98 -12.77
N GLY A 489 3.90 -17.18 -11.93
CA GLY A 489 2.45 -16.95 -11.96
C GLY A 489 1.64 -18.01 -11.20
N ASP A 490 2.27 -18.73 -10.27
CA ASP A 490 1.56 -19.70 -9.44
C ASP A 490 0.69 -18.99 -8.39
N PRO A 491 -0.49 -19.54 -8.06
CA PRO A 491 -1.29 -19.05 -6.94
C PRO A 491 -0.50 -19.10 -5.64
N LEU A 492 -0.47 -17.98 -4.92
CA LEU A 492 0.23 -17.87 -3.64
C LEU A 492 -0.61 -18.41 -2.48
N PRO A 493 0.04 -18.99 -1.44
CA PRO A 493 -0.65 -19.33 -0.20
C PRO A 493 -1.29 -18.09 0.44
N MET A 494 -2.44 -18.29 1.11
CA MET A 494 -3.04 -17.22 1.91
C MET A 494 -2.15 -16.92 3.12
N LEU A 495 -1.98 -15.64 3.40
CA LEU A 495 -1.26 -15.21 4.59
C LEU A 495 -2.07 -15.51 5.84
N TYR A 496 -1.42 -16.08 6.85
CA TYR A 496 -2.08 -16.44 8.10
C TYR A 496 -2.17 -15.22 9.01
N VAL A 497 -3.40 -14.80 9.32
CA VAL A 497 -3.65 -13.77 10.35
C VAL A 497 -4.10 -14.48 11.63
N SER A 498 -3.32 -14.34 12.70
CA SER A 498 -3.67 -14.92 14.00
C SER A 498 -5.02 -14.36 14.52
N PRO A 499 -5.94 -15.21 14.99
CA PRO A 499 -7.19 -14.75 15.64
C PRO A 499 -6.95 -13.92 16.90
N ARG A 500 -5.78 -14.09 17.55
CA ARG A 500 -5.35 -13.36 18.75
C ARG A 500 -4.39 -12.22 18.43
N TRP A 501 -4.42 -11.70 17.22
CA TRP A 501 -3.56 -10.60 16.83
C TRP A 501 -3.87 -9.36 17.68
N ASP A 502 -2.85 -8.72 18.23
CA ASP A 502 -2.96 -7.56 19.12
C ASP A 502 -2.93 -6.21 18.38
N GLY A 503 -2.86 -6.23 17.05
CA GLY A 503 -2.69 -5.02 16.23
C GLY A 503 -1.27 -4.88 15.68
N ILE A 504 -1.04 -3.80 14.93
CA ILE A 504 0.27 -3.48 14.35
C ILE A 504 1.23 -3.13 15.49
N ASN A 505 2.49 -3.54 15.37
CA ASN A 505 3.52 -3.14 16.32
C ASN A 505 3.60 -1.60 16.42
N ALA A 506 3.43 -1.03 17.61
CA ALA A 506 3.45 0.42 17.81
C ALA A 506 4.75 1.08 17.33
N SER A 507 5.89 0.40 17.46
CA SER A 507 7.18 0.88 16.95
C SER A 507 7.23 0.88 15.42
N ALA A 508 6.60 -0.10 14.76
CA ALA A 508 6.50 -0.10 13.30
C ALA A 508 5.61 1.05 12.83
N LEU A 509 4.48 1.26 13.51
CA LEU A 509 3.56 2.37 13.21
C LEU A 509 4.26 3.73 13.34
N GLU A 510 5.09 3.92 14.35
CA GLU A 510 5.93 5.12 14.50
C GLU A 510 6.92 5.28 13.35
N THR A 511 7.67 4.22 13.00
CA THR A 511 8.58 4.22 11.84
C THR A 511 7.84 4.62 10.57
N LEU A 512 6.70 4.00 10.27
CA LEU A 512 5.92 4.28 9.05
C LEU A 512 5.48 5.76 8.98
N LYS A 513 5.02 6.33 10.10
CA LYS A 513 4.64 7.74 10.17
C LYS A 513 5.84 8.65 9.88
N ASN A 514 6.98 8.39 10.52
CA ASN A 514 8.20 9.18 10.33
C ASN A 514 8.69 9.12 8.88
N VAL A 515 8.68 7.93 8.26
CA VAL A 515 9.05 7.76 6.85
C VAL A 515 8.07 8.49 5.93
N ILE A 516 6.76 8.37 6.16
CA ILE A 516 5.76 9.08 5.34
C ILE A 516 5.91 10.60 5.49
N ASP A 517 6.13 11.10 6.70
CA ASP A 517 6.33 12.52 6.96
C ASP A 517 7.54 13.09 6.22
N ILE A 518 8.68 12.40 6.26
CA ILE A 518 9.89 12.86 5.56
C ILE A 518 9.77 12.71 4.04
N GLN A 519 9.25 11.57 3.56
CA GLN A 519 9.19 11.24 2.14
C GLN A 519 8.08 11.99 1.38
N SER A 520 7.01 12.42 2.07
CA SER A 520 5.95 13.23 1.45
C SER A 520 6.42 14.58 0.88
N LYS A 521 7.63 15.02 1.25
CA LYS A 521 8.29 16.20 0.69
C LYS A 521 8.77 15.97 -0.76
N PHE A 522 9.03 14.72 -1.11
CA PHE A 522 9.60 14.31 -2.40
C PHE A 522 8.56 13.58 -3.27
N TRP A 523 7.69 12.79 -2.64
CA TRP A 523 6.73 11.90 -3.32
C TRP A 523 5.29 12.36 -3.12
N LYS A 524 4.62 12.71 -4.22
CA LYS A 524 3.28 13.30 -4.20
C LYS A 524 2.20 12.26 -3.89
N CYS A 525 2.47 10.99 -4.11
CA CYS A 525 1.62 9.86 -3.75
C CYS A 525 1.45 9.69 -2.22
N LEU A 526 2.30 10.31 -1.39
CA LEU A 526 2.26 10.18 0.07
C LEU A 526 1.47 11.31 0.78
N LYS A 527 0.70 12.12 0.05
CA LYS A 527 -0.04 13.27 0.60
C LYS A 527 -1.27 12.93 1.46
N PHE A 528 -1.47 11.65 1.78
CA PHE A 528 -2.59 11.16 2.59
C PHE A 528 -2.32 11.17 4.11
N ASN A 529 -1.19 11.72 4.55
CA ASN A 529 -0.87 11.81 5.98
C ASN A 529 -1.53 13.03 6.66
N LYS A 530 -2.86 12.98 6.79
CA LYS A 530 -3.65 13.96 7.53
C LYS A 530 -4.09 13.39 8.87
N LYS A 531 -4.23 14.24 9.89
CA LYS A 531 -4.90 13.82 11.13
C LYS A 531 -6.39 13.68 10.86
N LEU A 532 -7.00 12.61 11.37
CA LEU A 532 -8.44 12.36 11.28
C LEU A 532 -9.12 12.61 12.65
N PRO A 533 -10.43 12.91 12.71
CA PRO A 533 -11.13 13.03 13.99
C PRO A 533 -11.07 11.73 14.81
N ASP A 534 -10.94 11.81 16.14
CA ASP A 534 -11.18 10.68 17.07
C ASP A 534 -12.60 10.62 17.64
N PHE A 535 -13.40 11.65 17.37
CA PHE A 535 -14.80 11.75 17.78
C PHE A 535 -15.73 11.40 16.61
N ASP A 536 -16.97 11.03 16.94
CA ASP A 536 -17.99 10.72 15.96
C ASP A 536 -18.57 12.01 15.37
N VAL A 537 -18.18 12.31 14.13
CA VAL A 537 -18.69 13.45 13.35
C VAL A 537 -20.09 13.15 12.81
N THR A 538 -20.52 11.88 12.83
CA THR A 538 -21.83 11.43 12.32
C THR A 538 -22.91 11.36 13.40
N ASP A 539 -22.56 11.53 14.69
CA ASP A 539 -23.53 11.51 15.79
C ASP A 539 -24.31 12.84 15.88
N THR A 540 -25.44 12.88 15.19
CA THR A 540 -26.47 13.95 15.23
C THR A 540 -26.98 14.31 16.64
N LYS A 541 -26.59 13.61 17.72
CA LYS A 541 -26.93 14.02 19.09
C LYS A 541 -26.29 15.34 19.49
N MET A 542 -25.15 15.71 18.91
CA MET A 542 -24.48 16.97 19.24
C MET A 542 -25.34 18.18 18.83
N ASP A 543 -25.94 18.15 17.62
CA ASP A 543 -26.87 19.20 17.16
C ASP A 543 -28.15 19.25 17.99
N LYS A 544 -28.65 18.10 18.47
CA LYS A 544 -29.88 18.07 19.29
C LYS A 544 -29.68 18.64 20.68
N VAL A 545 -28.51 18.50 21.30
CA VAL A 545 -28.27 19.05 22.65
C VAL A 545 -28.17 20.57 22.60
N ASP A 546 -27.59 21.14 21.54
CA ASP A 546 -27.52 22.60 21.38
C ASP A 546 -28.85 23.19 20.87
N LEU A 547 -29.56 22.53 19.96
CA LEU A 547 -30.91 22.96 19.53
C LEU A 547 -31.95 22.83 20.66
N VAL A 548 -31.89 21.79 21.50
CA VAL A 548 -32.80 21.64 22.65
C VAL A 548 -32.49 22.69 23.72
N LYS A 549 -31.21 23.02 23.97
CA LYS A 549 -30.82 24.11 24.87
C LYS A 549 -31.22 25.50 24.35
N GLU A 550 -31.14 25.73 23.03
CA GLU A 550 -31.61 26.97 22.40
C GLU A 550 -33.15 27.05 22.34
N MET A 551 -33.85 25.93 22.19
CA MET A 551 -35.32 25.88 22.22
C MET A 551 -35.91 25.94 23.63
N GLU A 552 -35.20 25.46 24.65
CA GLU A 552 -35.57 25.57 26.07
C GLU A 552 -35.43 27.01 26.61
N THR A 553 -34.68 27.87 25.91
CA THR A 553 -34.47 29.28 26.29
C THR A 553 -35.35 30.26 25.52
N LEU A 554 -36.17 29.80 24.58
CA LEU A 554 -37.12 30.62 23.82
C LEU A 554 -38.52 30.59 24.45
N THR A 555 -38.84 31.60 25.24
CA THR A 555 -40.20 31.86 25.71
C THR A 555 -41.02 32.60 24.64
N ILE A 556 -42.16 32.02 24.27
CA ILE A 556 -43.18 32.66 23.43
C ILE A 556 -44.01 33.58 24.33
N ASN A 557 -43.74 34.89 24.30
CA ASN A 557 -44.72 35.88 24.74
C ASN A 557 -45.64 36.19 23.56
N SER A 558 -46.90 35.78 23.66
CA SER A 558 -47.98 36.23 22.78
C SER A 558 -48.32 37.71 23.05
N PRO A 559 -48.80 38.45 22.03
CA PRO A 559 -48.77 39.91 22.01
C PRO A 559 -49.89 40.52 22.84
N SER A 560 -49.58 41.63 23.51
CA SER A 560 -50.58 42.58 23.98
C SER A 560 -50.08 44.01 23.78
N ASP A 561 -50.99 44.82 23.27
CA ASP A 561 -50.91 46.21 22.81
C ASP A 561 -50.24 47.24 23.74
N ASP A 562 -49.87 48.33 23.07
CA ASP A 562 -49.71 49.73 23.51
C ASP A 562 -48.39 50.21 24.15
N GLY A 563 -47.77 51.18 23.46
CA GLY A 563 -47.34 52.44 24.08
C GLY A 563 -45.87 52.83 24.02
N ASP A 564 -45.51 53.59 22.98
CA ASP A 564 -44.62 54.77 22.94
C ASP A 564 -43.23 54.84 23.64
N ASN A 565 -42.30 55.35 22.82
CA ASN A 565 -41.19 56.28 23.09
C ASN A 565 -39.77 55.78 23.48
N ASP A 566 -38.88 56.05 22.51
CA ASP A 566 -37.61 56.81 22.60
C ASP A 566 -36.29 56.23 23.16
N ASN A 567 -35.30 56.34 22.26
CA ASN A 567 -33.90 56.76 22.44
C ASN A 567 -32.82 55.77 22.96
N ASP A 568 -31.96 55.41 21.99
CA ASP A 568 -30.52 55.76 21.89
C ASP A 568 -29.49 55.17 22.89
N LYS A 569 -28.36 54.76 22.30
CA LYS A 569 -26.98 54.66 22.83
C LYS A 569 -26.53 53.53 23.79
N SER A 570 -25.70 52.68 23.17
CA SER A 570 -24.26 52.52 23.45
C SER A 570 -23.74 51.63 24.60
N LYS A 571 -22.84 50.71 24.18
CA LYS A 571 -21.50 50.40 24.71
C LYS A 571 -21.30 49.86 26.16
N GLN A 572 -20.41 48.85 26.17
CA GLN A 572 -19.35 48.53 27.14
C GLN A 572 -19.53 47.36 28.13
N ILE A 573 -18.90 46.24 27.72
CA ILE A 573 -17.84 45.45 28.40
C ILE A 573 -17.62 45.63 29.92
N LYS A 574 -17.45 44.47 30.57
CA LYS A 574 -16.67 44.11 31.79
C LYS A 574 -17.55 43.81 33.01
N SER A 575 -17.21 42.93 33.94
CA SER A 575 -16.32 41.76 34.05
C SER A 575 -16.52 41.21 35.46
N ALA A 576 -16.44 39.89 35.63
CA ALA A 576 -16.01 39.14 36.83
C ALA A 576 -16.68 39.40 38.21
N GLY A 577 -17.06 38.31 38.91
CA GLY A 577 -16.92 38.25 40.37
C GLY A 577 -18.06 37.64 41.19
N ILE A 578 -17.97 36.34 41.44
CA ILE A 578 -17.96 35.66 42.76
C ILE A 578 -19.16 35.86 43.74
N GLU A 579 -19.83 34.73 43.96
CA GLU A 579 -20.36 34.08 45.19
C GLU A 579 -21.34 34.74 46.19
N SER A 580 -22.23 33.83 46.65
CA SER A 580 -22.90 33.74 47.96
C SER A 580 -24.14 34.65 48.14
N SER A 581 -25.20 34.31 48.86
CA SER A 581 -25.66 33.15 49.62
C SER A 581 -27.11 33.45 50.10
N ASN A 582 -27.83 32.42 50.54
CA ASN A 582 -28.95 32.44 51.51
C ASN A 582 -30.40 32.80 51.10
N LEU A 583 -31.21 31.72 51.06
CA LEU A 583 -32.60 31.49 51.55
C LEU A 583 -33.12 32.39 52.71
N PRO A 584 -34.39 32.26 53.19
CA PRO A 584 -35.68 31.86 52.57
C PRO A 584 -36.87 32.80 52.98
N GLY A 585 -38.07 32.64 52.41
CA GLY A 585 -39.26 33.40 52.87
C GLY A 585 -40.61 33.07 52.24
N THR A 586 -41.23 31.99 52.71
CA THR A 586 -42.67 31.79 53.03
C THR A 586 -43.81 32.47 52.25
N SER A 587 -44.64 31.57 51.69
CA SER A 587 -46.13 31.44 51.79
C SER A 587 -47.07 32.43 51.12
N GLY A 588 -47.90 31.89 50.22
CA GLY A 588 -49.18 32.45 49.80
C GLY A 588 -49.96 31.46 48.91
N ASN A 589 -50.86 30.69 49.52
CA ASN A 589 -51.83 29.84 48.83
C ASN A 589 -53.02 30.69 48.34
N SER A 590 -53.37 30.59 47.07
CA SER A 590 -54.75 30.72 46.60
C SER A 590 -54.96 29.84 45.38
N ALA A 591 -55.76 28.79 45.55
CA ALA A 591 -56.23 27.92 44.50
C ALA A 591 -57.24 28.64 43.61
N ASP A 592 -57.15 28.47 42.29
CA ASP A 592 -58.34 28.46 41.44
C ASP A 592 -58.13 27.70 40.11
N SER A 593 -59.19 26.95 39.77
CA SER A 593 -59.56 26.25 38.53
C SER A 593 -58.52 25.45 37.72
N ALA A 594 -58.64 24.12 37.86
CA ALA A 594 -58.06 23.11 36.99
C ALA A 594 -58.69 23.13 35.57
N GLU A 595 -57.90 23.46 34.56
CA GLU A 595 -58.12 23.03 33.17
C GLU A 595 -57.05 22.02 32.77
N ASN A 596 -57.51 20.85 32.35
CA ASN A 596 -56.72 19.67 32.01
C ASN A 596 -55.92 19.91 30.72
N LYS A 597 -54.60 20.17 30.81
CA LYS A 597 -53.71 20.20 29.64
C LYS A 597 -53.02 18.84 29.49
N GLN A 598 -53.53 18.03 28.56
CA GLN A 598 -52.90 16.79 28.14
C GLN A 598 -51.58 17.10 27.41
N THR A 599 -50.48 16.43 27.78
CA THR A 599 -49.18 16.61 27.12
C THR A 599 -49.14 15.87 25.78
N LEU A 600 -48.31 16.34 24.84
CA LEU A 600 -48.09 15.68 23.53
C LEU A 600 -47.66 14.20 23.70
N THR A 601 -46.97 13.90 24.80
CA THR A 601 -46.54 12.55 25.20
C THR A 601 -47.71 11.66 25.62
N GLU A 602 -48.74 12.21 26.26
CA GLU A 602 -49.96 11.49 26.65
C GLU A 602 -50.89 11.26 25.44
N PHE A 603 -51.00 12.22 24.51
CA PHE A 603 -51.73 12.07 23.25
C PHE A 603 -51.14 10.99 22.32
N LEU A 604 -49.82 10.83 22.32
CA LEU A 604 -49.11 9.82 21.52
C LEU A 604 -49.22 8.40 22.09
N LYS A 605 -49.42 8.26 23.41
CA LYS A 605 -49.63 6.96 24.07
C LYS A 605 -51.03 6.38 23.83
N GLU A 606 -52.04 7.23 23.65
CA GLU A 606 -53.44 6.80 23.46
C GLU A 606 -53.80 6.42 22.02
N ASN A 607 -52.93 6.68 21.04
CA ASN A 607 -53.20 6.42 19.60
C ASN A 607 -52.38 5.27 19.00
N LEU A 608 -51.74 4.44 19.83
CA LEU A 608 -50.91 3.31 19.42
C LEU A 608 -51.57 1.98 19.76
N GLU A 609 -52.74 1.73 19.19
CA GLU A 609 -53.24 0.37 18.93
C GLU A 609 -54.29 0.46 17.81
N VAL A 610 -54.41 -0.58 16.97
CA VAL A 610 -55.27 -0.71 15.75
C VAL A 610 -54.54 -0.26 14.46
N ASN A 611 -54.25 -1.07 13.41
CA ASN A 611 -54.79 -2.35 12.97
C ASN A 611 -53.87 -2.98 11.89
N CYS A 612 -53.57 -4.28 12.03
CA CYS A 612 -52.87 -5.11 11.02
C CYS A 612 -53.61 -5.23 9.67
N LEU A 613 -54.86 -4.76 9.54
CA LEU A 613 -55.63 -4.81 8.30
C LEU A 613 -55.22 -3.76 7.24
N LYS A 614 -54.63 -2.62 7.65
CA LYS A 614 -54.16 -1.57 6.71
C LYS A 614 -52.91 -2.02 5.95
N VAL A 615 -52.03 -2.79 6.61
CA VAL A 615 -50.78 -3.29 6.03
C VAL A 615 -51.05 -4.28 4.90
N PHE A 616 -52.07 -5.12 5.04
CA PHE A 616 -52.43 -6.12 4.03
C PHE A 616 -53.03 -5.47 2.75
N ASN A 617 -53.86 -4.43 2.90
CA ASN A 617 -54.45 -3.73 1.75
C ASN A 617 -53.44 -2.86 0.99
N GLU A 618 -52.47 -2.25 1.67
CA GLU A 618 -51.36 -1.55 1.00
C GLU A 618 -50.41 -2.52 0.29
N PHE A 619 -50.19 -3.71 0.85
CA PHE A 619 -49.39 -4.76 0.22
C PHE A 619 -50.00 -5.24 -1.11
N ILE A 620 -51.33 -5.41 -1.18
CA ILE A 620 -52.04 -5.79 -2.41
C ILE A 620 -51.95 -4.68 -3.48
N LYS A 621 -52.05 -3.40 -3.09
CA LYS A 621 -51.88 -2.26 -4.02
C LYS A 621 -50.46 -2.18 -4.57
N ILE A 622 -49.46 -2.44 -3.73
CA ILE A 622 -48.05 -2.47 -4.13
C ILE A 622 -47.81 -3.61 -5.14
N ILE A 623 -48.37 -4.81 -4.91
CA ILE A 623 -48.25 -5.92 -5.86
C ILE A 623 -48.92 -5.59 -7.21
N LEU A 624 -50.12 -4.99 -7.20
CA LEU A 624 -50.82 -4.57 -8.42
C LEU A 624 -50.05 -3.46 -9.17
N PHE A 625 -49.40 -2.55 -8.44
CA PHE A 625 -48.54 -1.52 -9.01
C PHE A 625 -47.27 -2.11 -9.63
N ILE A 626 -46.61 -3.06 -8.95
CA ILE A 626 -45.43 -3.78 -9.44
C ILE A 626 -45.76 -4.58 -10.71
N PHE A 627 -46.90 -5.28 -10.74
CA PHE A 627 -47.34 -6.02 -11.93
C PHE A 627 -47.62 -5.10 -13.12
N LYS A 628 -48.24 -3.93 -12.88
CA LYS A 628 -48.50 -2.94 -13.93
C LYS A 628 -47.21 -2.30 -14.46
N ALA A 629 -46.20 -2.16 -13.61
CA ALA A 629 -44.91 -1.60 -13.99
C ALA A 629 -43.99 -2.61 -14.70
N LEU A 630 -44.01 -3.89 -14.31
CA LEU A 630 -43.36 -4.98 -15.04
C LEU A 630 -43.91 -5.12 -16.47
N ASN A 631 -45.22 -4.94 -16.64
CA ASN A 631 -45.88 -4.97 -17.95
C ASN A 631 -45.56 -3.74 -18.81
N ASN A 632 -44.99 -2.69 -18.21
CA ASN A 632 -44.59 -1.43 -18.86
C ASN A 632 -43.06 -1.27 -18.97
N GLU A 633 -42.27 -2.31 -18.68
CA GLU A 633 -40.80 -2.33 -18.72
C GLU A 633 -40.11 -1.24 -17.86
N GLU A 634 -40.70 -0.86 -16.72
CA GLU A 634 -40.12 0.11 -15.79
C GLU A 634 -39.25 -0.60 -14.71
N MET A 635 -38.03 -0.10 -14.43
CA MET A 635 -37.20 -0.57 -13.30
C MET A 635 -37.30 0.35 -12.07
N PHE A 636 -37.19 -0.23 -10.87
CA PHE A 636 -37.26 0.48 -9.59
C PHE A 636 -36.00 0.27 -8.76
N ALA A 637 -35.62 1.27 -7.97
CA ALA A 637 -34.72 1.08 -6.85
C ALA A 637 -35.45 0.36 -5.71
N ILE A 638 -34.88 -0.73 -5.21
CA ILE A 638 -35.35 -1.37 -3.98
C ILE A 638 -34.83 -0.52 -2.81
N VAL A 639 -35.70 0.25 -2.19
CA VAL A 639 -35.39 0.93 -0.93
C VAL A 639 -35.69 -0.06 0.21
N PRO A 640 -34.69 -0.53 0.98
CA PRO A 640 -34.96 -1.38 2.12
C PRO A 640 -35.76 -0.60 3.16
N LEU A 641 -36.89 -1.13 3.60
CA LEU A 641 -37.58 -0.60 4.77
C LEU A 641 -36.66 -0.74 5.99
N LYS A 642 -36.73 0.22 6.94
CA LYS A 642 -35.96 0.19 8.21
C LYS A 642 -36.13 -1.10 9.01
N PHE A 643 -37.20 -1.86 8.74
CA PHE A 643 -37.45 -3.20 9.27
C PHE A 643 -37.66 -4.19 8.12
N CYS A 644 -36.62 -4.42 7.30
CA CYS A 644 -36.65 -5.50 6.32
C CYS A 644 -36.37 -6.83 7.05
N PRO A 645 -37.31 -7.80 7.09
CA PRO A 645 -37.11 -9.08 7.76
C PRO A 645 -35.96 -9.93 7.17
N HIS A 646 -35.49 -9.60 5.96
CA HIS A 646 -34.33 -10.25 5.35
C HIS A 646 -32.99 -9.86 6.01
N LEU A 647 -32.93 -8.76 6.78
CA LEU A 647 -31.76 -8.42 7.62
C LEU A 647 -31.69 -9.26 8.90
N ALA A 648 -32.83 -9.75 9.41
CA ALA A 648 -32.87 -10.61 10.60
C ALA A 648 -32.43 -12.06 10.31
N LEU A 649 -32.43 -12.49 9.04
CA LEU A 649 -32.01 -13.84 8.63
C LEU A 649 -30.49 -14.07 8.68
N ASN A 650 -29.68 -13.02 8.89
CA ASN A 650 -28.23 -13.13 9.07
C ASN A 650 -27.76 -13.21 10.53
N GLN A 651 -28.67 -13.12 11.52
CA GLN A 651 -28.31 -13.31 12.94
C GLN A 651 -28.60 -14.71 13.49
N MET A 652 -29.18 -15.62 12.69
CA MET A 652 -29.54 -16.98 13.13
C MET A 652 -28.70 -18.13 12.51
N LYS A 653 -27.47 -17.84 12.04
CA LYS A 653 -26.50 -18.87 11.61
C LYS A 653 -25.14 -18.80 12.32
N LEU A 654 -25.11 -18.32 13.57
CA LEU A 654 -23.95 -18.39 14.47
C LEU A 654 -24.22 -19.15 15.78
N LEU A 655 -25.30 -19.94 15.82
CA LEU A 655 -25.52 -20.95 16.87
C LEU A 655 -26.00 -22.25 16.22
N LYS A 656 -25.04 -22.98 15.63
CA LYS A 656 -24.98 -24.45 15.58
C LYS A 656 -23.61 -24.91 15.12
#